data_AF-A0AA42QGD6-F1
#
_entry.id   AF-A0AA42QGD6-F1
#
_cell.length_a   1.000
_cell.length_b   1.000
_cell.length_c   1.000
_cell.angle_alpha   90.00
_cell.angle_beta   90.00
_cell.angle_gamma   90.00
#
_symmetry.space_group_name_H-M   'P 1'
#
loop_
_entity.id
_entity.type
_entity.pdbx_description
1 polymer ?
#
loop_
_entity_poly.entity_id
_entity_poly.type
_entity_poly.pdbx_seq_one_letter_code
_entity_poly.pdbx_strand_id
1 'polypeptide(L)'
;MRFFELDAVDITALSAGDLRELVARLCEAEVIQQGRRPKSVMWGGAQEAPDGGLDVRIEAMDLPSNDGFVPRGICGFQVKKHAMGAAACRDEMLEGGTPKLVLADLADRNGAYIIVSGKDDCSDSMLASRVRAMEAVAETLPGKASLRVDFYGRDRLATWLRRHPSVALWVRARLGRPLSGWRPFGRWAATPPAQNDAFLVDDHPCVIDANSSAKTPMPVSEGIHLARERLRRRGSAVRITGLSGVGKTRFAQALFEANVGEEALSPASAIYADLGENLTPTASELVSYIVANDHAVQLVLDNCPPDVHRQLQKQVSASSAMLSLLTIEYDISDDRPEETEVIHLEPCSEETVSMLIQRRHPDIGKLNAGKIAEFSGGNSRIAIALASRVDADETLTNFSDEDLFHRLFSQRKGASNELLECAEALSLVYSFNVSSSEFNDELGVLSAIVGLDRRGLHRAQAELMRRQLAQSRGEWRAVLPHALANRLAKRALENIPVDAINAELLKPENLRLFVSCAHRLGYLHDFEPAVRMANSWVSPGGPLHDIGSCNEGTLSALLYIAPVFPETVLQLIENAATKPGFASRENRNFRLFVRLLHQLAYDDDKFDRAATVMLKFSEGEKSGENRDSIVGQMRHLFSLHLSGTLARPERRCAFVSKLLESGTERHREIAAELFHAAFEATHWTSFSAFDFGARRRDAGWQPRTRAEELEWYIGFLNLLRPVLTCDDLTLRDWARSLLAGHFRELWTFAGCFDDLEEIVRSHASKGEWPQMWVSVKKTLGFDGDSAHPDLLARLESLSRVAAPSDLYSEIEAYVLSNTWDHIESRGGQVAFSDEMIKEKVISLGEMAAAELGCLERLGPGLWS
;
A
#
# COMPACT_ATOMS: atom_id res chain seq x y z
N MET A 1 -21.18 21.42 -1.48
CA MET A 1 -21.57 20.47 -2.55
C MET A 1 -22.73 19.65 -2.05
N ARG A 2 -23.67 19.22 -2.91
CA ARG A 2 -24.77 18.31 -2.55
C ARG A 2 -24.65 17.03 -3.38
N PHE A 3 -24.39 15.89 -2.73
CA PHE A 3 -24.20 14.59 -3.38
C PHE A 3 -25.25 13.56 -2.96
N PHE A 4 -25.56 13.49 -1.66
CA PHE A 4 -26.41 12.47 -1.07
C PHE A 4 -27.76 13.00 -0.58
N GLU A 5 -27.95 14.32 -0.58
CA GLU A 5 -29.13 14.97 -0.03
C GLU A 5 -30.39 14.51 -0.79
N LEU A 6 -31.38 14.07 0.01
CA LEU A 6 -32.71 13.66 -0.40
C LEU A 6 -33.73 14.48 0.40
N ASP A 7 -34.88 14.75 -0.21
CA ASP A 7 -35.94 15.54 0.41
C ASP A 7 -37.09 14.63 0.91
N ALA A 8 -37.98 15.18 1.73
CA ALA A 8 -39.14 14.44 2.26
C ALA A 8 -40.02 13.81 1.16
N VAL A 9 -40.08 14.45 -0.02
CA VAL A 9 -40.82 13.93 -1.18
C VAL A 9 -40.22 12.61 -1.69
N ASP A 10 -38.89 12.47 -1.66
CA ASP A 10 -38.20 11.25 -2.10
C ASP A 10 -38.52 10.07 -1.18
N ILE A 11 -38.66 10.29 0.13
CA ILE A 11 -39.08 9.28 1.11
C ILE A 11 -40.51 8.80 0.82
N THR A 12 -41.37 9.71 0.37
CA THR A 12 -42.78 9.40 0.04
C THR A 12 -42.90 8.51 -1.19
N ALA A 13 -41.96 8.65 -2.13
CA ALA A 13 -41.92 7.89 -3.37
C ALA A 13 -41.55 6.41 -3.17
N LEU A 14 -40.97 6.06 -2.02
CA LEU A 14 -40.59 4.68 -1.69
C LEU A 14 -41.81 3.74 -1.61
N SER A 15 -41.58 2.46 -1.97
CA SER A 15 -42.58 1.42 -1.72
C SER A 15 -42.73 1.17 -0.20
N ALA A 16 -43.80 0.50 0.22
CA ALA A 16 -43.96 0.16 1.64
C ALA A 16 -42.81 -0.75 2.14
N GLY A 17 -42.33 -1.66 1.28
CA GLY A 17 -41.17 -2.50 1.55
C GLY A 17 -39.88 -1.69 1.65
N ASP A 18 -39.63 -0.78 0.70
CA ASP A 18 -38.42 0.04 0.70
C ASP A 18 -38.38 1.02 1.90
N LEU A 19 -39.54 1.54 2.34
CA LEU A 19 -39.61 2.38 3.53
C LEU A 19 -39.29 1.59 4.81
N ARG A 20 -39.73 0.34 4.91
CA ARG A 20 -39.36 -0.55 6.02
C ARG A 20 -37.87 -0.86 6.01
N GLU A 21 -37.34 -1.21 4.84
CA GLU A 21 -35.89 -1.47 4.65
C GLU A 21 -35.05 -0.21 4.93
N LEU A 22 -35.54 0.98 4.58
CA LEU A 22 -34.90 2.25 4.92
C LEU A 22 -34.76 2.40 6.45
N VAL A 23 -35.85 2.23 7.20
CA VAL A 23 -35.82 2.35 8.67
C VAL A 23 -34.88 1.32 9.27
N ALA A 24 -34.90 0.08 8.77
CA ALA A 24 -33.97 -0.96 9.22
C ALA A 24 -32.49 -0.57 8.99
N ARG A 25 -32.14 -0.13 7.78
CA ARG A 25 -30.78 0.31 7.43
C ARG A 25 -30.33 1.52 8.25
N LEU A 26 -31.23 2.46 8.54
CA LEU A 26 -30.96 3.62 9.41
C LEU A 26 -30.72 3.19 10.86
N CYS A 27 -31.52 2.25 11.37
CA CYS A 27 -31.32 1.67 12.70
C CYS A 27 -29.96 0.97 12.80
N GLU A 28 -29.59 0.16 11.81
CA GLU A 28 -28.28 -0.50 11.74
C GLU A 28 -27.16 0.55 11.77
N ALA A 29 -27.22 1.54 10.88
CA ALA A 29 -26.20 2.59 10.80
C ALA A 29 -26.04 3.37 12.11
N GLU A 30 -27.14 3.72 12.78
CA GLU A 30 -27.16 4.44 14.06
C GLU A 30 -26.53 3.61 15.20
N VAL A 31 -26.90 2.34 15.33
CA VAL A 31 -26.36 1.44 16.36
C VAL A 31 -24.85 1.25 16.19
N ILE A 32 -24.37 1.20 14.94
CA ILE A 32 -22.95 1.05 14.61
C ILE A 32 -22.17 2.31 14.89
N GLN A 33 -22.72 3.49 14.57
CA GLN A 33 -22.09 4.77 14.92
C GLN A 33 -21.87 4.88 16.43
N GLN A 34 -22.72 4.25 17.23
CA GLN A 34 -22.62 4.18 18.69
C GLN A 34 -21.72 3.03 19.19
N GLY A 35 -20.97 2.37 18.31
CA GLY A 35 -19.98 1.34 18.66
C GLY A 35 -20.58 -0.01 19.05
N ARG A 36 -21.79 -0.33 18.58
CA ARG A 36 -22.50 -1.58 18.90
C ARG A 36 -22.67 -2.47 17.66
N ARG A 37 -22.93 -3.76 17.90
CA ARG A 37 -23.00 -4.80 16.84
C ARG A 37 -24.34 -4.71 16.08
N PRO A 38 -24.36 -4.69 14.74
CA PRO A 38 -25.60 -4.60 13.94
C PRO A 38 -26.56 -5.78 14.10
N LYS A 39 -26.08 -6.95 14.58
CA LYS A 39 -26.92 -8.13 14.90
C LYS A 39 -28.03 -7.85 15.92
N SER A 40 -27.98 -6.72 16.63
CA SER A 40 -29.06 -6.29 17.52
C SER A 40 -30.30 -5.78 16.78
N VAL A 41 -30.24 -5.52 15.47
CA VAL A 41 -31.39 -5.06 14.66
C VAL A 41 -31.99 -6.25 13.91
N MET A 42 -33.28 -6.51 14.14
CA MET A 42 -34.06 -7.59 13.52
C MET A 42 -35.17 -7.00 12.64
N TRP A 43 -35.26 -7.46 11.39
CA TRP A 43 -36.26 -7.02 10.43
C TRP A 43 -36.50 -8.05 9.30
N GLY A 44 -37.75 -8.18 8.82
CA GLY A 44 -38.21 -9.10 7.75
C GLY A 44 -38.76 -10.44 8.27
N GLY A 45 -39.86 -11.05 7.80
CA GLY A 45 -40.84 -10.67 6.78
C GLY A 45 -41.84 -11.81 6.48
N ALA A 46 -43.01 -11.80 7.13
CA ALA A 46 -44.34 -12.24 6.68
C ALA A 46 -45.30 -11.75 7.77
N GLN A 47 -46.50 -11.26 7.42
CA GLN A 47 -47.46 -10.72 8.40
C GLN A 47 -47.98 -11.80 9.39
N GLU A 48 -47.48 -13.04 9.28
CA GLU A 48 -47.86 -14.22 10.05
C GLU A 48 -46.68 -14.92 10.76
N ALA A 49 -45.49 -14.31 10.85
CA ALA A 49 -44.40 -14.83 11.70
C ALA A 49 -44.68 -14.53 13.19
N PRO A 50 -44.25 -15.38 14.15
CA PRO A 50 -44.57 -15.29 15.58
C PRO A 50 -43.87 -14.13 16.33
N ASP A 51 -43.50 -13.05 15.62
CA ASP A 51 -42.65 -11.95 16.11
C ASP A 51 -43.42 -10.76 16.69
N GLY A 52 -44.69 -10.95 17.06
CA GLY A 52 -45.47 -9.95 17.82
C GLY A 52 -45.83 -8.66 17.06
N GLY A 53 -45.65 -8.60 15.74
CA GLY A 53 -46.26 -7.61 14.86
C GLY A 53 -45.50 -6.31 14.57
N LEU A 54 -44.24 -6.17 15.00
CA LEU A 54 -43.39 -5.00 14.71
C LEU A 54 -42.65 -5.10 13.37
N ASP A 55 -42.40 -3.94 12.72
CA ASP A 55 -41.72 -3.89 11.42
C ASP A 55 -40.19 -3.94 11.54
N VAL A 56 -39.62 -3.33 12.58
CA VAL A 56 -38.18 -3.39 12.93
C VAL A 56 -38.05 -3.44 14.46
N ARG A 57 -37.19 -4.31 14.99
CA ARG A 57 -36.91 -4.45 16.42
C ARG A 57 -35.42 -4.33 16.69
N ILE A 58 -35.05 -3.61 17.74
CA ILE A 58 -33.67 -3.44 18.19
C ILE A 58 -33.56 -4.01 19.60
N GLU A 59 -32.53 -4.83 19.84
CA GLU A 59 -32.14 -5.36 21.14
C GLU A 59 -30.63 -5.26 21.36
N ALA A 60 -30.18 -4.12 21.88
CA ALA A 60 -28.80 -3.87 22.26
C ALA A 60 -28.76 -3.40 23.73
N MET A 61 -28.45 -4.35 24.62
CA MET A 61 -28.57 -4.24 26.09
C MET A 61 -27.74 -3.11 26.73
N ASP A 62 -26.73 -2.57 26.04
CA ASP A 62 -25.80 -1.55 26.56
C ASP A 62 -25.77 -0.24 25.74
N LEU A 63 -26.86 0.11 25.05
CA LEU A 63 -26.97 1.41 24.37
C LEU A 63 -27.24 2.51 25.42
N PRO A 64 -26.38 3.55 25.53
CA PRO A 64 -26.65 4.67 26.41
C PRO A 64 -27.96 5.34 25.98
N SER A 65 -28.85 5.60 26.93
CA SER A 65 -30.07 6.36 26.64
C SER A 65 -29.67 7.76 26.19
N ASN A 66 -29.89 8.06 24.91
CA ASN A 66 -29.54 9.33 24.29
C ASN A 66 -30.78 9.95 23.61
N ASP A 67 -30.66 11.20 23.17
CA ASP A 67 -31.67 11.89 22.36
C ASP A 67 -31.47 11.65 20.84
N GLY A 68 -30.87 10.52 20.48
CA GLY A 68 -30.71 10.09 19.09
C GLY A 68 -32.00 9.53 18.48
N PHE A 69 -31.89 9.00 17.26
CA PHE A 69 -33.02 8.38 16.55
C PHE A 69 -33.33 6.96 17.04
N VAL A 70 -32.45 6.38 17.86
CA VAL A 70 -32.66 5.12 18.58
C VAL A 70 -32.47 5.42 20.08
N PRO A 71 -33.54 5.82 20.79
CA PRO A 71 -33.42 6.45 22.11
C PRO A 71 -33.17 5.47 23.28
N ARG A 72 -33.34 4.17 23.05
CA ARG A 72 -33.18 3.11 24.08
C ARG A 72 -32.49 1.89 23.46
N GLY A 73 -31.91 1.05 24.32
CA GLY A 73 -31.31 -0.21 23.89
C GLY A 73 -32.30 -1.24 23.36
N ILE A 74 -33.58 -1.11 23.72
CA ILE A 74 -34.65 -1.95 23.21
C ILE A 74 -35.65 -1.02 22.51
N CYS A 75 -35.80 -1.13 21.20
CA CYS A 75 -36.67 -0.26 20.41
C CYS A 75 -37.52 -1.09 19.44
N GLY A 76 -38.82 -0.81 19.37
CA GLY A 76 -39.71 -1.30 18.32
C GLY A 76 -40.10 -0.16 17.39
N PHE A 77 -39.94 -0.33 16.09
CA PHE A 77 -40.45 0.60 15.08
C PHE A 77 -41.60 -0.03 14.31
N GLN A 78 -42.68 0.73 14.17
CA GLN A 78 -43.81 0.41 13.30
C GLN A 78 -43.84 1.39 12.12
N VAL A 79 -43.75 0.88 10.90
CA VAL A 79 -43.60 1.68 9.68
C VAL A 79 -44.91 1.69 8.89
N LYS A 80 -45.47 2.89 8.68
CA LYS A 80 -46.70 3.09 7.90
C LYS A 80 -46.43 3.99 6.69
N LYS A 81 -46.84 3.54 5.51
CA LYS A 81 -46.73 4.32 4.26
C LYS A 81 -47.74 5.47 4.17
N HIS A 82 -48.85 5.39 4.92
CA HIS A 82 -49.91 6.40 4.90
C HIS A 82 -49.77 7.39 6.06
N ALA A 83 -50.51 8.50 5.99
CA ALA A 83 -50.54 9.49 7.06
C ALA A 83 -51.21 8.91 8.31
N MET A 84 -50.62 9.19 9.47
CA MET A 84 -51.02 8.69 10.78
C MET A 84 -51.39 9.88 11.68
N GLY A 85 -52.68 10.15 11.82
CA GLY A 85 -53.17 11.14 12.80
C GLY A 85 -53.07 10.60 14.24
N ALA A 86 -53.33 11.45 15.24
CA ALA A 86 -53.28 11.05 16.65
C ALA A 86 -54.22 9.86 16.98
N ALA A 87 -55.44 9.86 16.42
CA ALA A 87 -56.37 8.74 16.55
C ALA A 87 -55.82 7.44 15.91
N ALA A 88 -55.26 7.54 14.70
CA ALA A 88 -54.67 6.38 14.03
C ALA A 88 -53.44 5.83 14.76
N CYS A 89 -52.63 6.69 15.38
CA CYS A 89 -51.50 6.25 16.22
C CYS A 89 -51.99 5.48 17.46
N ARG A 90 -53.05 5.98 18.11
CA ARG A 90 -53.69 5.30 19.24
C ARG A 90 -54.25 3.94 18.81
N ASP A 91 -55.02 3.92 17.73
CA ASP A 91 -55.69 2.72 17.26
C ASP A 91 -54.67 1.66 16.78
N GLU A 92 -53.51 2.08 16.24
CA GLU A 92 -52.40 1.18 15.89
C GLU A 92 -51.77 0.50 17.12
N MET A 93 -51.78 1.14 18.29
CA MET A 93 -51.24 0.57 19.53
C MET A 93 -52.22 -0.40 20.21
N LEU A 94 -53.48 -0.43 19.76
CA LEU A 94 -54.55 -1.23 20.35
C LEU A 94 -54.88 -2.44 19.46
N GLU A 95 -55.22 -3.55 20.10
CA GLU A 95 -55.81 -4.74 19.49
C GLU A 95 -57.04 -5.12 20.30
N GLY A 96 -58.22 -5.10 19.68
CA GLY A 96 -59.49 -5.36 20.39
C GLY A 96 -59.85 -4.35 21.49
N GLY A 97 -59.26 -3.15 21.48
CA GLY A 97 -59.45 -2.11 22.51
C GLY A 97 -58.48 -2.20 23.69
N THR A 98 -57.60 -3.20 23.72
CA THR A 98 -56.51 -3.35 24.70
C THR A 98 -55.15 -3.09 24.05
N PRO A 99 -54.14 -2.58 24.78
CA PRO A 99 -52.79 -2.43 24.23
C PRO A 99 -52.22 -3.75 23.68
N LYS A 100 -51.54 -3.69 22.53
CA LYS A 100 -50.86 -4.85 21.94
C LYS A 100 -49.83 -5.45 22.90
N LEU A 101 -49.74 -6.78 22.94
CA LEU A 101 -48.81 -7.51 23.83
C LEU A 101 -47.35 -7.09 23.67
N VAL A 102 -46.93 -6.74 22.45
CA VAL A 102 -45.56 -6.28 22.18
C VAL A 102 -45.19 -4.99 22.91
N LEU A 103 -46.17 -4.14 23.22
CA LEU A 103 -45.94 -2.92 23.99
C LEU A 103 -45.67 -3.23 25.47
N ALA A 104 -46.31 -4.28 26.00
CA ALA A 104 -46.03 -4.76 27.35
C ALA A 104 -44.61 -5.33 27.45
N ASP A 105 -44.18 -6.14 26.47
CA ASP A 105 -42.80 -6.67 26.41
C ASP A 105 -41.75 -5.54 26.35
N LEU A 106 -41.99 -4.51 25.52
CA LEU A 106 -41.12 -3.33 25.47
C LEU A 106 -41.13 -2.54 26.79
N ALA A 107 -42.29 -2.40 27.44
CA ALA A 107 -42.41 -1.70 28.72
C ALA A 107 -41.65 -2.43 29.84
N ASP A 108 -41.81 -3.75 29.96
CA ASP A 108 -41.14 -4.58 30.97
C ASP A 108 -39.62 -4.48 30.89
N ARG A 109 -39.08 -4.22 29.68
CA ARG A 109 -37.65 -4.11 29.42
C ARG A 109 -37.13 -2.66 29.29
N ASN A 110 -37.92 -1.66 29.71
CA ASN A 110 -37.55 -0.24 29.63
C ASN A 110 -37.18 0.24 28.21
N GLY A 111 -37.91 -0.27 27.23
CA GLY A 111 -37.70 -0.01 25.82
C GLY A 111 -38.40 1.24 25.28
N ALA A 112 -38.41 1.37 23.96
CA ALA A 112 -39.13 2.42 23.26
C ALA A 112 -40.00 1.87 22.11
N TYR A 113 -41.12 2.52 21.83
CA TYR A 113 -42.00 2.22 20.71
C TYR A 113 -42.19 3.45 19.83
N ILE A 114 -41.82 3.34 18.55
CA ILE A 114 -41.76 4.46 17.62
C ILE A 114 -42.64 4.16 16.40
N ILE A 115 -43.57 5.06 16.09
CA ILE A 115 -44.33 4.98 14.83
C ILE A 115 -43.65 5.86 13.79
N VAL A 116 -43.42 5.30 12.61
CA VAL A 116 -42.81 5.98 11.46
C VAL A 116 -43.85 6.16 10.37
N SER A 117 -43.99 7.38 9.84
CA SER A 117 -44.90 7.71 8.74
C SER A 117 -44.14 8.18 7.50
N GLY A 118 -44.41 7.53 6.37
CA GLY A 118 -43.89 7.90 5.06
C GLY A 118 -44.64 9.03 4.34
N LYS A 119 -45.62 9.69 5.00
CA LYS A 119 -46.42 10.78 4.40
C LYS A 119 -46.59 12.03 5.27
N ASP A 120 -46.37 11.94 6.59
CA ASP A 120 -46.56 13.09 7.48
C ASP A 120 -45.28 13.94 7.56
N ASP A 121 -45.47 15.26 7.51
CA ASP A 121 -44.49 16.24 7.98
C ASP A 121 -45.09 16.84 9.25
N CYS A 122 -44.41 16.71 10.39
CA CYS A 122 -45.02 17.07 11.68
C CYS A 122 -44.61 18.48 12.08
N SER A 123 -45.56 19.38 12.27
CA SER A 123 -45.31 20.55 13.14
C SER A 123 -45.17 20.09 14.59
N ASP A 124 -44.54 20.91 15.43
CA ASP A 124 -44.38 20.63 16.86
C ASP A 124 -45.72 20.32 17.55
N SER A 125 -46.78 21.04 17.18
CA SER A 125 -48.13 20.82 17.70
C SER A 125 -48.74 19.48 17.28
N MET A 126 -48.50 19.04 16.04
CA MET A 126 -48.98 17.74 15.54
C MET A 126 -48.18 16.59 16.16
N LEU A 127 -46.86 16.73 16.30
CA LEU A 127 -46.00 15.76 16.98
C LEU A 127 -46.44 15.59 18.43
N ALA A 128 -46.57 16.68 19.18
CA ALA A 128 -46.99 16.66 20.58
C ALA A 128 -48.41 16.08 20.77
N SER A 129 -49.30 16.25 19.79
CA SER A 129 -50.64 15.64 19.82
C SER A 129 -50.59 14.11 19.60
N ARG A 130 -49.77 13.64 18.65
CA ARG A 130 -49.57 12.20 18.38
C ARG A 130 -48.89 11.49 19.53
N VAL A 131 -47.79 12.06 20.05
CA VAL A 131 -47.04 11.49 21.18
C VAL A 131 -47.95 11.40 22.41
N ARG A 132 -48.72 12.45 22.75
CA ARG A 132 -49.71 12.38 23.85
C ARG A 132 -50.75 11.27 23.67
N ALA A 133 -51.22 11.04 22.44
CA ALA A 133 -52.15 9.94 22.18
C ALA A 133 -51.50 8.56 22.36
N MET A 134 -50.22 8.43 22.05
CA MET A 134 -49.44 7.19 22.28
C MET A 134 -49.14 7.00 23.78
N GLU A 135 -48.77 8.06 24.48
CA GLU A 135 -48.53 8.07 25.93
C GLU A 135 -49.80 7.65 26.69
N ALA A 136 -50.96 8.17 26.31
CA ALA A 136 -52.24 7.79 26.92
C ALA A 136 -52.53 6.28 26.80
N VAL A 137 -52.07 5.61 25.73
CA VAL A 137 -52.15 4.14 25.62
C VAL A 137 -51.11 3.47 26.50
N ALA A 138 -49.87 3.97 26.50
CA ALA A 138 -48.79 3.44 27.34
C ALA A 138 -49.11 3.50 28.84
N GLU A 139 -49.81 4.54 29.31
CA GLU A 139 -50.26 4.70 30.71
C GLU A 139 -51.20 3.59 31.19
N THR A 140 -51.88 2.90 30.26
CA THR A 140 -52.77 1.78 30.58
C THR A 140 -52.04 0.46 30.82
N LEU A 141 -50.74 0.39 30.52
CA LEU A 141 -49.91 -0.81 30.72
C LEU A 141 -49.43 -0.96 32.19
N PRO A 142 -49.33 -2.18 32.73
CA PRO A 142 -48.58 -2.44 33.95
C PRO A 142 -47.09 -2.13 33.68
N GLY A 143 -46.45 -1.29 34.51
CA GLY A 143 -45.07 -0.84 34.29
C GLY A 143 -44.88 0.61 33.82
N LYS A 144 -45.97 1.37 33.65
CA LYS A 144 -46.18 2.83 33.42
C LYS A 144 -45.00 3.82 33.21
N ALA A 145 -43.85 3.67 33.86
CA ALA A 145 -42.73 4.63 33.84
C ALA A 145 -41.58 4.25 32.89
N SER A 146 -41.64 3.08 32.24
CA SER A 146 -40.48 2.48 31.54
C SER A 146 -40.56 2.53 30.00
N LEU A 147 -41.74 2.65 29.38
CA LEU A 147 -41.88 2.68 27.92
C LEU A 147 -41.77 4.10 27.35
N ARG A 148 -40.75 4.37 26.53
CA ARG A 148 -40.65 5.63 25.76
C ARG A 148 -41.44 5.53 24.46
N VAL A 149 -42.22 6.54 24.10
CA VAL A 149 -42.94 6.59 22.81
C VAL A 149 -42.49 7.79 21.98
N ASP A 150 -42.48 7.65 20.66
CA ASP A 150 -42.14 8.75 19.75
C ASP A 150 -42.78 8.55 18.35
N PHE A 151 -42.79 9.59 17.52
CA PHE A 151 -43.34 9.57 16.17
C PHE A 151 -42.40 10.24 15.16
N TYR A 152 -42.05 9.53 14.08
CA TYR A 152 -41.10 10.00 13.06
C TYR A 152 -41.83 10.25 11.73
N GLY A 153 -41.93 11.53 11.35
CA GLY A 153 -42.38 11.93 10.02
C GLY A 153 -41.26 11.88 8.98
N ARG A 154 -41.58 12.24 7.73
CA ARG A 154 -40.62 12.26 6.60
C ARG A 154 -39.51 13.28 6.81
N ASP A 155 -39.81 14.40 7.46
CA ASP A 155 -38.87 15.44 7.86
C ASP A 155 -37.78 14.90 8.81
N ARG A 156 -38.18 14.12 9.81
CA ARG A 156 -37.27 13.48 10.76
C ARG A 156 -36.48 12.36 10.09
N LEU A 157 -37.10 11.56 9.23
CA LEU A 157 -36.42 10.55 8.43
C LEU A 157 -35.39 11.15 7.45
N ALA A 158 -35.71 12.27 6.79
CA ALA A 158 -34.78 12.97 5.91
C ALA A 158 -33.57 13.50 6.70
N THR A 159 -33.81 14.01 7.91
CA THR A 159 -32.74 14.44 8.82
C THR A 159 -31.86 13.26 9.27
N TRP A 160 -32.47 12.10 9.54
CA TRP A 160 -31.73 10.88 9.88
C TRP A 160 -30.89 10.39 8.69
N LEU A 161 -31.46 10.36 7.49
CA LEU A 161 -30.80 9.99 6.24
C LEU A 161 -29.57 10.85 5.93
N ARG A 162 -29.63 12.16 6.19
CA ARG A 162 -28.49 13.06 5.97
C ARG A 162 -27.26 12.71 6.80
N ARG A 163 -27.42 11.97 7.91
CA ARG A 163 -26.28 11.52 8.73
C ARG A 163 -25.58 10.28 8.17
N HIS A 164 -26.24 9.56 7.26
CA HIS A 164 -25.84 8.22 6.80
C HIS A 164 -25.75 8.13 5.25
N PRO A 165 -24.65 8.61 4.64
CA PRO A 165 -24.51 8.72 3.18
C PRO A 165 -24.66 7.41 2.39
N SER A 166 -24.17 6.30 2.95
CA SER A 166 -24.32 4.95 2.41
C SER A 166 -25.78 4.53 2.28
N VAL A 167 -26.61 4.83 3.28
CA VAL A 167 -28.05 4.56 3.26
C VAL A 167 -28.74 5.49 2.26
N ALA A 168 -28.36 6.77 2.21
CA ALA A 168 -28.86 7.72 1.22
C ALA A 168 -28.54 7.26 -0.22
N LEU A 169 -27.33 6.73 -0.46
CA LEU A 169 -26.93 6.16 -1.76
C LEU A 169 -27.80 4.96 -2.15
N TRP A 170 -28.15 4.11 -1.18
CA TRP A 170 -29.10 3.01 -1.41
C TRP A 170 -30.51 3.52 -1.77
N VAL A 171 -31.03 4.53 -1.07
CA VAL A 171 -32.33 5.14 -1.39
C VAL A 171 -32.34 5.73 -2.80
N ARG A 172 -31.27 6.44 -3.17
CA ARG A 172 -31.10 6.99 -4.54
C ARG A 172 -31.16 5.91 -5.62
N ALA A 173 -30.52 4.76 -5.39
CA ALA A 173 -30.57 3.63 -6.30
C ALA A 173 -32.01 3.07 -6.45
N ARG A 174 -32.75 2.94 -5.34
CA ARG A 174 -34.16 2.51 -5.36
C ARG A 174 -35.08 3.48 -6.10
N LEU A 175 -34.79 4.77 -6.04
CA LEU A 175 -35.54 5.82 -6.74
C LEU A 175 -35.13 5.99 -8.21
N GLY A 176 -34.21 5.16 -8.74
CA GLY A 176 -33.74 5.26 -10.12
C GLY A 176 -32.87 6.49 -10.39
N ARG A 177 -32.25 7.07 -9.35
CA ARG A 177 -31.36 8.24 -9.44
C ARG A 177 -29.97 7.95 -8.85
N PRO A 178 -29.29 6.86 -9.27
CA PRO A 178 -28.00 6.47 -8.73
C PRO A 178 -26.95 7.58 -8.94
N LEU A 179 -25.97 7.64 -8.04
CA LEU A 179 -24.81 8.52 -8.20
C LEU A 179 -23.80 7.83 -9.14
N SER A 180 -23.32 8.51 -10.18
CA SER A 180 -22.58 7.87 -11.27
C SER A 180 -21.31 7.17 -10.76
N GLY A 181 -21.22 5.86 -10.98
CA GLY A 181 -20.09 5.02 -10.56
C GLY A 181 -20.05 4.63 -9.08
N TRP A 182 -20.90 5.23 -8.24
CA TRP A 182 -20.95 4.99 -6.80
C TRP A 182 -22.08 4.03 -6.43
N ARG A 183 -21.77 2.99 -5.64
CA ARG A 183 -22.72 1.94 -5.25
C ARG A 183 -22.72 1.75 -3.73
N PRO A 184 -23.88 1.47 -3.10
CA PRO A 184 -23.91 1.03 -1.71
C PRO A 184 -23.34 -0.41 -1.59
N PHE A 185 -23.29 -0.95 -0.37
CA PHE A 185 -23.05 -2.37 -0.19
C PHE A 185 -23.99 -3.24 -1.04
N GLY A 186 -23.43 -4.27 -1.67
CA GLY A 186 -24.14 -5.25 -2.48
C GLY A 186 -23.17 -6.28 -3.05
N ARG A 187 -23.56 -6.92 -4.16
CA ARG A 187 -22.68 -7.85 -4.88
C ARG A 187 -21.72 -7.05 -5.77
N TRP A 188 -20.50 -6.84 -5.29
CA TRP A 188 -19.44 -6.14 -6.03
C TRP A 188 -18.65 -7.08 -6.93
N ALA A 189 -18.48 -8.34 -6.52
CA ALA A 189 -17.84 -9.35 -7.35
C ALA A 189 -18.70 -9.66 -8.60
N ALA A 190 -18.04 -10.04 -9.70
CA ALA A 190 -18.67 -10.34 -10.99
C ALA A 190 -19.44 -11.69 -11.02
N THR A 191 -20.26 -11.93 -9.99
CA THR A 191 -21.15 -13.08 -9.84
C THR A 191 -22.46 -12.79 -10.54
N PRO A 192 -22.89 -13.60 -11.54
CA PRO A 192 -24.22 -13.47 -12.12
C PRO A 192 -25.32 -13.50 -11.04
N PRO A 193 -26.36 -12.63 -11.12
CA PRO A 193 -27.38 -12.50 -10.07
C PRO A 193 -28.09 -13.81 -9.70
N ALA A 194 -28.30 -14.69 -10.69
CA ALA A 194 -28.97 -15.97 -10.53
C ALA A 194 -28.12 -17.06 -9.85
N GLN A 195 -26.82 -16.82 -9.65
CA GLN A 195 -25.90 -17.81 -9.10
C GLN A 195 -25.61 -17.57 -7.62
N ASN A 196 -25.20 -18.64 -6.93
CA ASN A 196 -24.80 -18.58 -5.53
C ASN A 196 -23.49 -17.79 -5.38
N ASP A 197 -23.53 -16.73 -4.57
CA ASP A 197 -22.39 -15.84 -4.29
C ASP A 197 -21.72 -16.14 -2.95
N ALA A 198 -22.05 -17.26 -2.29
CA ALA A 198 -21.47 -17.63 -1.01
C ALA A 198 -19.94 -17.69 -1.07
N PHE A 199 -19.31 -17.05 -0.10
CA PHE A 199 -17.87 -17.06 0.06
C PHE A 199 -17.35 -18.48 0.31
N LEU A 200 -16.24 -18.83 -0.34
CA LEU A 200 -15.56 -20.11 -0.16
C LEU A 200 -14.39 -19.89 0.78
N VAL A 201 -14.21 -20.81 1.73
CA VAL A 201 -13.13 -20.78 2.72
C VAL A 201 -12.49 -22.15 2.76
N ASP A 202 -11.18 -22.17 2.79
CA ASP A 202 -10.34 -23.32 3.10
C ASP A 202 -9.18 -22.89 4.02
N ASP A 203 -8.40 -23.85 4.48
CA ASP A 203 -7.22 -23.61 5.34
C ASP A 203 -5.95 -23.35 4.51
N HIS A 204 -6.07 -23.14 3.20
CA HIS A 204 -4.91 -22.88 2.35
C HIS A 204 -4.37 -21.48 2.61
N PRO A 205 -3.07 -21.34 2.93
CA PRO A 205 -2.52 -20.04 3.27
C PRO A 205 -2.23 -19.23 2.01
N CYS A 206 -3.09 -18.25 1.70
CA CYS A 206 -2.97 -17.41 0.50
C CYS A 206 -3.14 -15.90 0.79
N VAL A 207 -3.11 -15.50 2.07
CA VAL A 207 -3.12 -14.09 2.47
C VAL A 207 -1.80 -13.77 3.15
N ILE A 208 -1.13 -12.71 2.76
CA ILE A 208 0.11 -12.25 3.37
C ILE A 208 -0.10 -10.84 3.91
N ASP A 209 0.22 -10.66 5.19
CA ASP A 209 0.35 -9.33 5.76
C ASP A 209 1.69 -8.74 5.32
N ALA A 210 1.65 -7.80 4.38
CA ALA A 210 2.87 -7.28 3.80
C ALA A 210 3.61 -6.33 4.75
N ASN A 211 2.97 -5.88 5.84
CA ASN A 211 3.59 -5.07 6.90
C ASN A 211 4.28 -5.92 7.97
N SER A 212 4.06 -7.24 8.00
CA SER A 212 4.72 -8.15 8.94
C SER A 212 6.15 -8.45 8.49
N SER A 213 7.10 -8.43 9.42
CA SER A 213 8.51 -8.75 9.16
C SER A 213 8.71 -10.20 8.69
N ALA A 214 7.87 -11.12 9.16
CA ALA A 214 7.93 -12.54 8.80
C ALA A 214 7.32 -12.83 7.41
N LYS A 215 6.40 -11.97 6.93
CA LYS A 215 5.64 -12.14 5.68
C LYS A 215 5.07 -13.56 5.48
N THR A 216 4.71 -14.22 6.58
CA THR A 216 4.20 -15.60 6.56
C THR A 216 2.79 -15.63 5.96
N PRO A 217 2.53 -16.50 4.97
CA PRO A 217 1.18 -16.71 4.44
C PRO A 217 0.24 -17.28 5.51
N MET A 218 -1.01 -16.81 5.52
CA MET A 218 -2.09 -17.23 6.43
C MET A 218 -3.36 -17.59 5.64
N PRO A 219 -4.27 -18.39 6.22
CA PRO A 219 -5.56 -18.71 5.61
C PRO A 219 -6.44 -17.48 5.37
N VAL A 220 -7.37 -17.59 4.42
CA VAL A 220 -8.30 -16.49 4.07
C VAL A 220 -9.16 -16.06 5.25
N SER A 221 -9.56 -16.98 6.12
CA SER A 221 -10.35 -16.70 7.32
C SER A 221 -9.62 -15.75 8.28
N GLU A 222 -8.33 -16.01 8.54
CA GLU A 222 -7.46 -15.15 9.34
C GLU A 222 -7.21 -13.81 8.64
N GLY A 223 -7.00 -13.83 7.33
CA GLY A 223 -6.88 -12.61 6.52
C GLY A 223 -8.10 -11.69 6.60
N ILE A 224 -9.32 -12.25 6.57
CA ILE A 224 -10.57 -11.50 6.74
C ILE A 224 -10.62 -10.87 8.13
N HIS A 225 -10.23 -11.60 9.18
CA HIS A 225 -10.17 -11.07 10.54
C HIS A 225 -9.19 -9.89 10.63
N LEU A 226 -7.97 -10.05 10.10
CA LEU A 226 -6.94 -9.01 10.05
C LEU A 226 -7.44 -7.75 9.34
N ALA A 227 -8.02 -7.89 8.14
CA ALA A 227 -8.55 -6.76 7.37
C ALA A 227 -9.67 -6.01 8.11
N ARG A 228 -10.57 -6.75 8.78
CA ARG A 228 -11.66 -6.18 9.58
C ARG A 228 -11.14 -5.41 10.79
N GLU A 229 -10.16 -5.95 11.51
CA GLU A 229 -9.55 -5.28 12.66
C GLU A 229 -8.94 -3.94 12.26
N ARG A 230 -8.19 -3.93 11.15
CA ARG A 230 -7.54 -2.77 10.57
C ARG A 230 -8.53 -1.68 10.16
N LEU A 231 -9.55 -2.04 9.40
CA LEU A 231 -10.57 -1.11 8.90
C LEU A 231 -11.46 -0.50 9.99
N ARG A 232 -11.53 -1.10 11.19
CA ARG A 232 -12.25 -0.49 12.33
C ARG A 232 -11.51 0.68 12.95
N ARG A 233 -10.20 0.80 12.75
CA ARG A 233 -9.41 1.95 13.24
C ARG A 233 -9.82 3.19 12.43
N ARG A 234 -10.11 4.29 13.13
CA ARG A 234 -10.50 5.56 12.48
C ARG A 234 -9.32 6.11 11.67
N GLY A 235 -9.59 6.65 10.48
CA GLY A 235 -8.55 7.18 9.61
C GLY A 235 -7.63 6.12 9.00
N SER A 236 -8.00 4.83 9.07
CA SER A 236 -7.18 3.74 8.51
C SER A 236 -7.25 3.74 6.98
N ALA A 237 -6.12 3.37 6.38
CA ALA A 237 -6.01 3.11 4.95
C ALA A 237 -5.44 1.71 4.74
N VAL A 238 -6.29 0.80 4.25
CA VAL A 238 -5.93 -0.58 3.93
C VAL A 238 -5.89 -0.74 2.40
N ARG A 239 -4.87 -1.42 1.89
CA ARG A 239 -4.73 -1.71 0.45
C ARG A 239 -4.65 -3.22 0.23
N ILE A 240 -5.54 -3.76 -0.60
CA ILE A 240 -5.51 -5.15 -1.05
C ILE A 240 -4.75 -5.23 -2.38
N THR A 241 -3.67 -6.00 -2.41
CA THR A 241 -2.87 -6.28 -3.62
C THR A 241 -2.94 -7.75 -3.98
N GLY A 242 -2.50 -8.10 -5.19
CA GLY A 242 -2.50 -9.48 -5.67
C GLY A 242 -2.80 -9.61 -7.15
N LEU A 243 -2.50 -10.77 -7.74
CA LEU A 243 -2.66 -10.96 -9.18
C LEU A 243 -4.11 -10.81 -9.64
N SER A 244 -4.33 -10.52 -10.92
CA SER A 244 -5.68 -10.45 -11.48
C SER A 244 -6.32 -11.83 -11.47
N GLY A 245 -7.53 -11.96 -10.89
CA GLY A 245 -8.23 -13.25 -10.78
C GLY A 245 -7.99 -14.05 -9.50
N VAL A 246 -7.32 -13.49 -8.47
CA VAL A 246 -7.16 -14.12 -7.15
C VAL A 246 -8.32 -13.84 -6.17
N GLY A 247 -9.35 -13.11 -6.60
CA GLY A 247 -10.55 -12.87 -5.77
C GLY A 247 -10.55 -11.60 -4.91
N LYS A 248 -9.66 -10.63 -5.14
CA LYS A 248 -9.58 -9.37 -4.35
C LYS A 248 -10.92 -8.66 -4.10
N THR A 249 -11.71 -8.41 -5.14
CA THR A 249 -13.04 -7.76 -5.01
C THR A 249 -14.01 -8.62 -4.19
N ARG A 250 -13.95 -9.95 -4.32
CA ARG A 250 -14.80 -10.86 -3.56
C ARG A 250 -14.38 -10.92 -2.08
N PHE A 251 -13.08 -10.88 -1.81
CA PHE A 251 -12.52 -10.74 -0.46
C PHE A 251 -13.00 -9.43 0.19
N ALA A 252 -12.91 -8.30 -0.52
CA ALA A 252 -13.41 -7.02 -0.03
C ALA A 252 -14.92 -7.03 0.27
N GLN A 253 -15.72 -7.65 -0.59
CA GLN A 253 -17.16 -7.86 -0.33
C GLN A 253 -17.39 -8.71 0.93
N ALA A 254 -16.61 -9.76 1.14
CA ALA A 254 -16.74 -10.67 2.28
C ALA A 254 -16.47 -9.98 3.63
N LEU A 255 -15.72 -8.88 3.65
CA LEU A 255 -15.47 -8.11 4.87
C LEU A 255 -16.77 -7.61 5.53
N PHE A 256 -17.83 -7.41 4.76
CA PHE A 256 -19.12 -6.88 5.20
C PHE A 256 -20.20 -7.97 5.35
N GLU A 257 -19.90 -9.23 5.03
CA GLU A 257 -20.86 -10.32 5.04
C GLU A 257 -20.90 -11.03 6.40
N ALA A 258 -22.07 -11.01 7.06
CA ALA A 258 -22.26 -11.54 8.41
C ALA A 258 -22.14 -13.07 8.52
N ASN A 259 -22.24 -13.79 7.41
CA ASN A 259 -22.09 -15.24 7.32
C ASN A 259 -20.63 -15.67 7.03
N VAL A 260 -19.69 -14.74 6.91
CA VAL A 260 -18.27 -15.02 6.69
C VAL A 260 -17.48 -14.65 7.94
N GLY A 261 -16.93 -15.65 8.64
CA GLY A 261 -16.16 -15.46 9.87
C GLY A 261 -16.91 -14.72 10.97
N GLU A 262 -16.17 -14.14 11.90
CA GLU A 262 -16.73 -13.37 13.01
C GLU A 262 -16.59 -11.86 12.79
N GLU A 263 -17.49 -11.08 13.41
CA GLU A 263 -17.41 -9.62 13.47
C GLU A 263 -17.35 -8.88 12.11
N ALA A 264 -18.27 -9.19 11.19
CA ALA A 264 -18.38 -8.47 9.92
C ALA A 264 -18.47 -6.93 10.06
N LEU A 265 -17.82 -6.20 9.14
CA LEU A 265 -18.02 -4.76 8.98
C LEU A 265 -19.46 -4.50 8.57
N SER A 266 -19.94 -3.27 8.78
CA SER A 266 -21.32 -2.94 8.48
C SER A 266 -21.58 -2.72 6.99
N PRO A 267 -22.51 -3.47 6.37
CA PRO A 267 -23.09 -3.10 5.08
C PRO A 267 -23.63 -1.67 5.01
N ALA A 268 -24.18 -1.19 6.12
CA ALA A 268 -24.82 0.11 6.22
C ALA A 268 -23.83 1.28 6.28
N SER A 269 -22.51 1.05 6.38
CA SER A 269 -21.49 2.10 6.30
C SER A 269 -20.63 2.03 5.03
N ALA A 270 -20.81 1.01 4.18
CA ALA A 270 -19.98 0.80 3.02
C ALA A 270 -20.43 1.62 1.79
N ILE A 271 -19.47 2.27 1.14
CA ILE A 271 -19.62 2.89 -0.17
C ILE A 271 -18.55 2.32 -1.09
N TYR A 272 -18.97 1.83 -2.26
CA TYR A 272 -18.11 1.19 -3.24
C TYR A 272 -18.05 1.98 -4.55
N ALA A 273 -16.87 2.05 -5.16
CA ALA A 273 -16.71 2.46 -6.55
C ALA A 273 -15.57 1.67 -7.22
N ASP A 274 -15.67 1.51 -8.53
CA ASP A 274 -14.57 1.01 -9.37
C ASP A 274 -13.95 2.20 -10.11
N LEU A 275 -12.68 2.50 -9.85
CA LEU A 275 -11.96 3.61 -10.48
C LEU A 275 -11.64 3.36 -11.97
N GLY A 276 -11.93 2.16 -12.49
CA GLY A 276 -11.99 1.89 -13.91
C GLY A 276 -13.24 2.42 -14.62
N GLU A 277 -14.30 2.77 -13.87
CA GLU A 277 -15.52 3.41 -14.35
C GLU A 277 -15.44 4.95 -14.24
N ASN A 278 -16.33 5.67 -14.93
CA ASN A 278 -16.43 7.12 -14.81
C ASN A 278 -17.21 7.52 -13.55
N LEU A 279 -16.51 8.11 -12.57
CA LEU A 279 -17.09 8.54 -11.31
C LEU A 279 -17.56 10.00 -11.35
N THR A 280 -18.75 10.28 -10.81
CA THR A 280 -19.21 11.66 -10.58
C THR A 280 -20.00 11.71 -9.27
N PRO A 281 -19.48 12.38 -8.21
CA PRO A 281 -18.22 13.14 -8.13
C PRO A 281 -16.97 12.23 -8.19
N THR A 282 -15.79 12.84 -8.35
CA THR A 282 -14.51 12.11 -8.27
C THR A 282 -14.26 11.60 -6.84
N ALA A 283 -13.36 10.62 -6.69
CA ALA A 283 -13.05 10.04 -5.38
C ALA A 283 -12.56 11.07 -4.36
N SER A 284 -11.71 12.02 -4.78
CA SER A 284 -11.19 13.05 -3.88
C SER A 284 -12.27 14.06 -3.45
N GLU A 285 -13.17 14.45 -4.36
CA GLU A 285 -14.33 15.28 -4.02
C GLU A 285 -15.26 14.58 -3.03
N LEU A 286 -15.48 13.26 -3.20
CA LEU A 286 -16.30 12.50 -2.27
C LEU A 286 -15.66 12.39 -0.88
N VAL A 287 -14.36 12.08 -0.81
CA VAL A 287 -13.62 12.02 0.46
C VAL A 287 -13.68 13.38 1.16
N SER A 288 -13.48 14.48 0.43
CA SER A 288 -13.56 15.83 0.98
C SER A 288 -14.95 16.13 1.56
N TYR A 289 -16.02 15.69 0.89
CA TYR A 289 -17.38 15.82 1.39
C TYR A 289 -17.61 14.99 2.65
N ILE A 290 -17.15 13.73 2.69
CA ILE A 290 -17.31 12.84 3.85
C ILE A 290 -16.58 13.43 5.07
N VAL A 291 -15.35 13.91 4.89
CA VAL A 291 -14.54 14.53 5.94
C VAL A 291 -15.18 15.81 6.44
N ALA A 292 -15.66 16.68 5.55
CA ALA A 292 -16.26 17.97 5.92
C ALA A 292 -17.57 17.83 6.73
N ASN A 293 -18.28 16.72 6.57
CA ASN A 293 -19.55 16.44 7.27
C ASN A 293 -19.41 15.41 8.40
N ASP A 294 -18.19 14.95 8.70
CA ASP A 294 -17.88 13.94 9.73
C ASP A 294 -18.75 12.66 9.62
N HIS A 295 -18.91 12.16 8.40
CA HIS A 295 -19.71 10.96 8.16
C HIS A 295 -18.91 9.68 8.44
N ALA A 296 -19.55 8.72 9.12
CA ALA A 296 -18.99 7.40 9.37
C ALA A 296 -19.11 6.48 8.14
N VAL A 297 -18.03 6.32 7.38
CA VAL A 297 -18.04 5.59 6.10
C VAL A 297 -16.83 4.66 5.96
N GLN A 298 -17.08 3.47 5.42
CA GLN A 298 -16.08 2.53 4.93
C GLN A 298 -16.04 2.66 3.40
N LEU A 299 -15.04 3.36 2.87
CA LEU A 299 -14.93 3.66 1.45
C LEU A 299 -14.09 2.60 0.74
N VAL A 300 -14.69 1.84 -0.17
CA VAL A 300 -14.04 0.79 -0.95
C VAL A 300 -13.84 1.27 -2.39
N LEU A 301 -12.59 1.37 -2.83
CA LEU A 301 -12.21 1.78 -4.19
C LEU A 301 -11.50 0.63 -4.91
N ASP A 302 -12.20 -0.01 -5.84
CA ASP A 302 -11.61 -1.04 -6.71
C ASP A 302 -10.81 -0.41 -7.85
N ASN A 303 -9.82 -1.14 -8.36
CA ASN A 303 -8.89 -0.72 -9.41
C ASN A 303 -8.23 0.65 -9.13
N CYS A 304 -7.79 0.90 -7.89
CA CYS A 304 -7.28 2.19 -7.42
C CYS A 304 -5.76 2.36 -7.60
N PRO A 305 -5.31 3.21 -8.55
CA PRO A 305 -3.89 3.49 -8.84
C PRO A 305 -3.07 3.90 -7.60
N PRO A 306 -1.75 3.63 -7.53
CA PRO A 306 -0.94 3.96 -6.34
C PRO A 306 -0.85 5.46 -6.06
N ASP A 307 -0.83 6.31 -7.08
CA ASP A 307 -0.85 7.77 -6.97
C ASP A 307 -2.16 8.29 -6.37
N VAL A 308 -3.30 7.77 -6.85
CA VAL A 308 -4.63 8.11 -6.31
C VAL A 308 -4.75 7.62 -4.86
N HIS A 309 -4.29 6.40 -4.57
CA HIS A 309 -4.25 5.87 -3.20
C HIS A 309 -3.46 6.78 -2.27
N ARG A 310 -2.24 7.19 -2.65
CA ARG A 310 -1.40 8.09 -1.84
C ARG A 310 -2.07 9.44 -1.58
N GLN A 311 -2.72 10.01 -2.59
CA GLN A 311 -3.44 11.26 -2.43
C GLN A 311 -4.60 11.13 -1.43
N LEU A 312 -5.42 10.08 -1.56
CA LEU A 312 -6.57 9.86 -0.69
C LEU A 312 -6.15 9.46 0.73
N GLN A 313 -5.11 8.63 0.86
CA GLN A 313 -4.56 8.22 2.15
C GLN A 313 -4.13 9.44 2.97
N LYS A 314 -3.40 10.39 2.37
CA LYS A 314 -3.02 11.65 3.04
C LYS A 314 -4.23 12.49 3.47
N GLN A 315 -5.29 12.51 2.66
CA GLN A 315 -6.53 13.23 3.02
C GLN A 315 -7.24 12.57 4.21
N VAL A 316 -7.23 11.23 4.26
CA VAL A 316 -7.85 10.45 5.33
C VAL A 316 -7.04 10.54 6.62
N SER A 317 -5.72 10.35 6.57
CA SER A 317 -4.86 10.37 7.77
C SER A 317 -4.73 11.75 8.40
N ALA A 318 -4.81 12.83 7.61
CA ALA A 318 -4.86 14.19 8.13
C ALA A 318 -6.20 14.58 8.78
N SER A 319 -7.23 13.72 8.66
CA SER A 319 -8.57 13.99 9.18
C SER A 319 -8.84 13.25 10.48
N SER A 320 -9.63 13.86 11.37
CA SER A 320 -10.20 13.15 12.54
C SER A 320 -11.53 12.47 12.23
N ALA A 321 -11.92 12.40 10.96
CA ALA A 321 -13.23 11.92 10.53
C ALA A 321 -13.38 10.41 10.73
N MET A 322 -14.62 9.94 10.88
CA MET A 322 -14.94 8.51 10.96
C MET A 322 -14.88 7.80 9.59
N LEU A 323 -13.84 8.05 8.80
CA LEU A 323 -13.63 7.48 7.47
C LEU A 323 -12.49 6.45 7.52
N SER A 324 -12.74 5.28 6.93
CA SER A 324 -11.73 4.26 6.66
C SER A 324 -11.71 3.97 5.16
N LEU A 325 -10.51 3.86 4.59
CA LEU A 325 -10.29 3.67 3.16
C LEU A 325 -9.79 2.24 2.89
N LEU A 326 -10.48 1.53 2.01
CA LEU A 326 -10.04 0.27 1.44
C LEU A 326 -9.80 0.44 -0.06
N THR A 327 -8.56 0.31 -0.51
CA THR A 327 -8.24 0.33 -1.94
C THR A 327 -7.86 -1.05 -2.45
N ILE A 328 -8.16 -1.35 -3.71
CA ILE A 328 -7.83 -2.63 -4.34
C ILE A 328 -7.07 -2.35 -5.63
N GLU A 329 -5.92 -2.99 -5.83
CA GLU A 329 -5.26 -2.99 -7.12
C GLU A 329 -4.42 -4.24 -7.39
N TYR A 330 -3.94 -4.36 -8.62
CA TYR A 330 -3.03 -5.38 -9.09
C TYR A 330 -1.57 -5.17 -8.62
N ASP A 331 -1.23 -4.03 -8.01
CA ASP A 331 0.17 -3.60 -8.04
C ASP A 331 1.12 -4.35 -7.09
N ILE A 332 2.25 -4.77 -7.68
CA ILE A 332 3.44 -5.38 -7.11
C ILE A 332 4.48 -4.24 -6.98
N SER A 333 4.07 -3.09 -6.44
CA SER A 333 4.96 -1.96 -6.21
C SER A 333 4.96 -1.61 -4.73
N ASP A 334 6.14 -1.65 -4.11
CA ASP A 334 6.36 -1.39 -2.70
C ASP A 334 6.58 0.11 -2.38
N ASP A 335 6.15 1.04 -3.25
CA ASP A 335 6.08 2.48 -2.94
C ASP A 335 4.90 2.74 -1.97
N ARG A 336 5.07 2.27 -0.73
CA ARG A 336 4.08 2.30 0.33
C ARG A 336 4.27 3.57 1.16
N PRO A 337 3.22 4.37 1.38
CA PRO A 337 3.20 5.28 2.51
C PRO A 337 3.40 4.49 3.80
N GLU A 338 4.25 4.96 4.71
CA GLU A 338 4.51 4.32 6.02
C GLU A 338 3.21 4.01 6.80
N GLU A 339 2.15 4.79 6.54
CA GLU A 339 0.84 4.70 7.20
C GLU A 339 -0.18 3.77 6.49
N THR A 340 0.17 3.11 5.39
CA THR A 340 -0.74 2.18 4.68
C THR A 340 -0.53 0.73 5.14
N GLU A 341 -1.61 0.07 5.54
CA GLU A 341 -1.60 -1.36 5.84
C GLU A 341 -1.95 -2.18 4.57
N VAL A 342 -1.08 -3.08 4.15
CA VAL A 342 -1.16 -3.80 2.88
C VAL A 342 -1.43 -5.28 3.13
N ILE A 343 -2.47 -5.79 2.47
CA ILE A 343 -2.85 -7.20 2.49
C ILE A 343 -2.66 -7.76 1.08
N HIS A 344 -1.71 -8.68 0.93
CA HIS A 344 -1.42 -9.31 -0.36
C HIS A 344 -2.18 -10.62 -0.47
N LEU A 345 -2.89 -10.82 -1.58
CA LEU A 345 -3.61 -12.06 -1.90
C LEU A 345 -2.86 -12.84 -2.98
N GLU A 346 -2.51 -14.07 -2.64
CA GLU A 346 -2.00 -15.09 -3.55
C GLU A 346 -3.15 -15.95 -4.11
N PRO A 347 -2.92 -16.72 -5.18
CA PRO A 347 -3.93 -17.65 -5.71
C PRO A 347 -4.44 -18.61 -4.63
N CYS A 348 -5.76 -18.85 -4.61
CA CYS A 348 -6.39 -19.82 -3.71
C CYS A 348 -6.01 -21.26 -4.10
N SER A 349 -6.32 -22.23 -3.22
CA SER A 349 -6.10 -23.65 -3.53
C SER A 349 -6.88 -24.11 -4.76
N GLU A 350 -6.36 -25.15 -5.41
CA GLU A 350 -7.06 -25.86 -6.49
C GLU A 350 -8.41 -26.42 -6.03
N GLU A 351 -8.52 -26.82 -4.76
CA GLU A 351 -9.78 -27.31 -4.19
C GLU A 351 -10.84 -26.21 -4.15
N THR A 352 -10.49 -25.02 -3.69
CA THR A 352 -11.38 -23.85 -3.68
C THR A 352 -11.80 -23.46 -5.09
N VAL A 353 -10.88 -23.46 -6.06
CA VAL A 353 -11.22 -23.17 -7.47
C VAL A 353 -12.12 -24.26 -8.05
N SER A 354 -11.87 -25.54 -7.76
CA SER A 354 -12.71 -26.65 -8.20
C SER A 354 -14.12 -26.55 -7.62
N MET A 355 -14.27 -26.22 -6.34
CA MET A 355 -15.56 -25.94 -5.70
C MET A 355 -16.27 -24.75 -6.35
N LEU A 356 -15.54 -23.69 -6.68
CA LEU A 356 -16.09 -22.53 -7.38
C LEU A 356 -16.63 -22.94 -8.76
N ILE A 357 -15.88 -23.70 -9.55
CA ILE A 357 -16.32 -24.18 -10.86
C ILE A 357 -17.58 -25.03 -10.72
N GLN A 358 -17.61 -25.99 -9.80
CA GLN A 358 -18.78 -26.84 -9.58
C GLN A 358 -20.04 -26.05 -9.20
N ARG A 359 -19.90 -24.95 -8.44
CA ARG A 359 -21.02 -24.07 -8.11
C ARG A 359 -21.48 -23.21 -9.29
N ARG A 360 -20.55 -22.76 -10.13
CA ARG A 360 -20.82 -21.87 -11.28
C ARG A 360 -21.32 -22.63 -12.51
N HIS A 361 -20.83 -23.85 -12.68
CA HIS A 361 -21.07 -24.74 -13.79
C HIS A 361 -21.34 -26.16 -13.26
N PRO A 362 -22.54 -26.40 -12.70
CA PRO A 362 -22.89 -27.69 -12.08
C PRO A 362 -22.75 -28.89 -13.02
N ASP A 363 -22.91 -28.65 -14.33
CA ASP A 363 -22.92 -29.70 -15.37
C ASP A 363 -21.52 -30.23 -15.73
N ILE A 364 -20.42 -29.57 -15.30
CA ILE A 364 -19.04 -29.95 -15.68
C ILE A 364 -18.54 -31.21 -14.96
N GLY A 365 -19.09 -31.51 -13.78
CA GLY A 365 -18.66 -32.62 -12.94
C GLY A 365 -17.32 -32.40 -12.23
N LYS A 366 -17.08 -33.18 -11.16
CA LYS A 366 -15.95 -32.99 -10.23
C LYS A 366 -14.58 -33.21 -10.86
N LEU A 367 -14.44 -34.21 -11.75
CA LEU A 367 -13.15 -34.55 -12.38
C LEU A 367 -12.67 -33.43 -13.31
N ASN A 368 -13.54 -32.94 -14.19
CA ASN A 368 -13.22 -31.82 -15.08
C ASN A 368 -12.95 -30.52 -14.29
N ALA A 369 -13.74 -30.25 -13.23
CA ALA A 369 -13.50 -29.11 -12.36
C ALA A 369 -12.11 -29.16 -11.69
N GLY A 370 -11.66 -30.35 -11.28
CA GLY A 370 -10.29 -30.57 -10.78
C GLY A 370 -9.23 -30.25 -11.83
N LYS A 371 -9.37 -30.79 -13.05
CA LYS A 371 -8.39 -30.54 -14.13
C LYS A 371 -8.31 -29.06 -14.53
N ILE A 372 -9.44 -28.36 -14.56
CA ILE A 372 -9.48 -26.92 -14.84
C ILE A 372 -8.80 -26.13 -13.70
N ALA A 373 -9.02 -26.52 -12.44
CA ALA A 373 -8.41 -25.86 -11.30
C ALA A 373 -6.88 -26.00 -11.29
N GLU A 374 -6.37 -27.21 -11.55
CA GLU A 374 -4.94 -27.51 -11.72
C GLU A 374 -4.33 -26.62 -12.81
N PHE A 375 -4.90 -26.63 -14.02
CA PHE A 375 -4.42 -25.79 -15.13
C PHE A 375 -4.44 -24.30 -14.82
N SER A 376 -5.42 -23.85 -14.04
CA SER A 376 -5.58 -22.44 -13.71
C SER A 376 -4.63 -21.97 -12.59
N GLY A 377 -3.96 -22.90 -11.89
CA GLY A 377 -3.02 -22.58 -10.81
C GLY A 377 -3.60 -21.65 -9.74
N GLY A 378 -4.86 -21.90 -9.34
CA GLY A 378 -5.57 -21.04 -8.37
C GLY A 378 -6.20 -19.77 -8.93
N ASN A 379 -6.05 -19.46 -10.24
CA ASN A 379 -6.65 -18.28 -10.85
C ASN A 379 -8.13 -18.49 -11.24
N SER A 380 -9.05 -17.88 -10.49
CA SER A 380 -10.48 -18.08 -10.70
C SER A 380 -10.98 -17.57 -12.06
N ARG A 381 -10.33 -16.55 -12.62
CA ARG A 381 -10.73 -15.94 -13.90
C ARG A 381 -10.43 -16.87 -15.08
N ILE A 382 -9.25 -17.49 -15.09
CA ILE A 382 -8.88 -18.51 -16.11
C ILE A 382 -9.80 -19.73 -15.96
N ALA A 383 -10.01 -20.18 -14.72
CA ALA A 383 -10.85 -21.33 -14.41
C ALA A 383 -12.29 -21.17 -14.93
N ILE A 384 -12.94 -20.04 -14.62
CA ILE A 384 -14.31 -19.75 -15.07
C ILE A 384 -14.37 -19.59 -16.60
N ALA A 385 -13.37 -18.95 -17.21
CA ALA A 385 -13.30 -18.77 -18.66
C ALA A 385 -13.18 -20.11 -19.39
N LEU A 386 -12.37 -21.05 -18.87
CA LEU A 386 -12.23 -22.39 -19.42
C LEU A 386 -13.50 -23.21 -19.19
N ALA A 387 -14.04 -23.22 -17.97
CA ALA A 387 -15.26 -23.93 -17.61
C ALA A 387 -16.44 -23.56 -18.51
N SER A 388 -16.60 -22.27 -18.86
CA SER A 388 -17.65 -21.80 -19.76
C SER A 388 -17.59 -22.36 -21.20
N ARG A 389 -16.49 -23.04 -21.55
CA ARG A 389 -16.21 -23.65 -22.87
C ARG A 389 -16.22 -25.17 -22.86
N VAL A 390 -16.58 -25.80 -21.75
CA VAL A 390 -16.67 -27.26 -21.61
C VAL A 390 -18.13 -27.67 -21.76
N ASP A 391 -18.42 -28.61 -22.64
CA ASP A 391 -19.75 -29.18 -22.78
C ASP A 391 -19.98 -30.25 -21.69
N ALA A 392 -21.23 -30.46 -21.29
CA ALA A 392 -21.58 -31.29 -20.12
C ALA A 392 -21.18 -32.78 -20.27
N ASP A 393 -21.05 -33.25 -21.50
CA ASP A 393 -20.74 -34.61 -21.91
C ASP A 393 -19.24 -34.83 -22.22
N GLU A 394 -18.41 -33.80 -22.07
CA GLU A 394 -17.00 -33.84 -22.45
C GLU A 394 -16.07 -34.16 -21.26
N THR A 395 -15.03 -34.96 -21.51
CA THR A 395 -14.05 -35.35 -20.48
C THR A 395 -12.68 -34.74 -20.76
N LEU A 396 -12.21 -33.88 -19.86
CA LEU A 396 -10.96 -33.13 -19.99
C LEU A 396 -9.72 -33.85 -19.45
N THR A 397 -9.87 -35.03 -18.83
CA THR A 397 -8.76 -35.72 -18.15
C THR A 397 -7.60 -36.10 -19.08
N ASN A 398 -7.86 -36.20 -20.39
CA ASN A 398 -6.85 -36.54 -21.39
C ASN A 398 -6.26 -35.31 -22.10
N PHE A 399 -6.73 -34.10 -21.78
CA PHE A 399 -6.25 -32.87 -22.39
C PHE A 399 -4.93 -32.46 -21.76
N SER A 400 -3.97 -32.08 -22.61
CA SER A 400 -2.74 -31.41 -22.18
C SER A 400 -3.02 -29.94 -21.81
N ASP A 401 -2.07 -29.31 -21.13
CA ASP A 401 -2.13 -27.87 -20.84
C ASP A 401 -2.15 -27.01 -22.11
N GLU A 402 -1.60 -27.51 -23.22
CA GLU A 402 -1.69 -26.83 -24.53
C GLU A 402 -3.11 -26.92 -25.11
N ASP A 403 -3.76 -28.08 -24.99
CA ASP A 403 -5.15 -28.27 -25.44
C ASP A 403 -6.11 -27.38 -24.63
N LEU A 404 -5.95 -27.32 -23.30
CA LEU A 404 -6.74 -26.46 -22.42
C LEU A 404 -6.50 -24.97 -22.71
N PHE A 405 -5.26 -24.59 -23.04
CA PHE A 405 -4.93 -23.24 -23.47
C PHE A 405 -5.64 -22.87 -24.78
N HIS A 406 -5.54 -23.69 -25.83
CA HIS A 406 -6.22 -23.44 -27.10
C HIS A 406 -7.74 -23.33 -26.92
N ARG A 407 -8.30 -24.10 -26.00
CA ARG A 407 -9.72 -24.10 -25.70
C ARG A 407 -10.25 -22.76 -25.21
N LEU A 408 -9.44 -21.97 -24.49
CA LEU A 408 -9.79 -20.62 -24.05
C LEU A 408 -10.18 -19.69 -25.22
N PHE A 409 -9.69 -19.98 -26.44
CA PHE A 409 -9.90 -19.17 -27.65
C PHE A 409 -10.80 -19.85 -28.68
N SER A 410 -11.15 -21.13 -28.48
CA SER A 410 -12.07 -21.87 -29.35
C SER A 410 -13.49 -21.27 -29.37
N GLN A 411 -14.23 -21.54 -30.46
CA GLN A 411 -15.67 -21.27 -30.57
C GLN A 411 -16.46 -22.59 -30.50
N ARG A 412 -17.68 -22.54 -29.97
CA ARG A 412 -18.56 -23.73 -29.82
C ARG A 412 -18.97 -24.41 -31.16
N LYS A 413 -18.70 -23.78 -32.31
CA LYS A 413 -19.11 -24.29 -33.64
C LYS A 413 -18.02 -24.14 -34.71
N GLY A 414 -16.77 -24.46 -34.37
CA GLY A 414 -15.69 -24.62 -35.35
C GLY A 414 -14.34 -24.12 -34.85
N ALA A 415 -13.28 -24.78 -35.34
CA ALA A 415 -11.90 -24.35 -35.13
C ALA A 415 -11.60 -23.14 -36.03
N SER A 416 -11.80 -21.92 -35.53
CA SER A 416 -11.14 -20.75 -36.09
C SER A 416 -10.09 -20.25 -35.11
N ASN A 417 -8.82 -20.25 -35.55
CA ASN A 417 -7.69 -19.74 -34.77
C ASN A 417 -7.67 -18.19 -34.72
N GLU A 418 -8.59 -17.52 -35.42
CA GLU A 418 -8.67 -16.06 -35.52
C GLU A 418 -8.68 -15.36 -34.15
N LEU A 419 -9.39 -15.91 -33.16
CA LEU A 419 -9.44 -15.28 -31.82
C LEU A 419 -8.10 -15.42 -31.09
N LEU A 420 -7.40 -16.54 -31.26
CA LEU A 420 -6.08 -16.75 -30.66
C LEU A 420 -5.05 -15.81 -31.31
N GLU A 421 -5.02 -15.73 -32.64
CA GLU A 421 -4.14 -14.81 -33.37
C GLU A 421 -4.38 -13.34 -32.97
N CYS A 422 -5.66 -12.93 -32.85
CA CYS A 422 -5.98 -11.61 -32.34
C CYS A 422 -5.53 -11.42 -30.88
N ALA A 423 -5.70 -12.44 -30.02
CA ALA A 423 -5.28 -12.35 -28.63
C ALA A 423 -3.74 -12.27 -28.48
N GLU A 424 -3.00 -12.97 -29.32
CA GLU A 424 -1.54 -12.86 -29.45
C GLU A 424 -1.15 -11.42 -29.81
N ALA A 425 -1.76 -10.85 -30.86
CA ALA A 425 -1.53 -9.47 -31.29
C ALA A 425 -1.80 -8.44 -30.19
N LEU A 426 -2.95 -8.53 -29.53
CA LEU A 426 -3.36 -7.62 -28.46
C LEU A 426 -2.49 -7.77 -27.19
N SER A 427 -1.79 -8.90 -27.04
CA SER A 427 -0.92 -9.17 -25.89
C SER A 427 0.53 -8.74 -26.10
N LEU A 428 0.94 -8.35 -27.32
CA LEU A 428 2.25 -7.75 -27.60
C LEU A 428 2.54 -6.52 -26.73
N VAL A 429 1.49 -5.86 -26.25
CA VAL A 429 1.54 -4.65 -25.44
C VAL A 429 0.95 -4.91 -24.05
N TYR A 430 1.35 -4.08 -23.09
CA TYR A 430 0.84 -4.18 -21.72
C TYR A 430 -0.64 -3.73 -21.65
N SER A 431 -0.96 -2.64 -22.33
CA SER A 431 -2.30 -2.09 -22.55
C SER A 431 -2.41 -1.38 -23.90
N PHE A 432 -3.64 -1.12 -24.38
CA PHE A 432 -3.91 -0.37 -25.62
C PHE A 432 -5.23 0.40 -25.53
N ASN A 433 -5.38 1.47 -26.32
CA ASN A 433 -6.62 2.23 -26.47
C ASN A 433 -7.47 1.71 -27.66
N VAL A 434 -8.79 1.65 -27.51
CA VAL A 434 -9.71 1.19 -28.59
C VAL A 434 -10.34 2.30 -29.43
N SER A 435 -10.23 3.55 -28.99
CA SER A 435 -10.74 4.74 -29.68
C SER A 435 -9.99 4.95 -30.99
N SER A 436 -10.74 5.24 -32.06
CA SER A 436 -10.17 5.54 -33.38
C SER A 436 -9.70 7.00 -33.52
N SER A 437 -10.06 7.87 -32.58
CA SER A 437 -9.74 9.31 -32.64
C SER A 437 -8.70 9.76 -31.61
N GLU A 438 -8.27 8.86 -30.73
CA GLU A 438 -7.30 9.14 -29.68
C GLU A 438 -6.06 8.26 -29.87
N PHE A 439 -4.90 8.75 -29.41
CA PHE A 439 -3.64 7.98 -29.38
C PHE A 439 -3.29 7.26 -30.69
N ASN A 440 -3.60 7.89 -31.82
CA ASN A 440 -3.31 7.37 -33.17
C ASN A 440 -3.95 6.00 -33.49
N ASP A 441 -5.13 5.71 -32.94
CA ASP A 441 -5.86 4.45 -33.19
C ASP A 441 -4.97 3.22 -32.94
N GLU A 442 -4.52 3.05 -31.68
CA GLU A 442 -3.60 1.97 -31.30
C GLU A 442 -4.11 0.58 -31.71
N LEU A 443 -5.43 0.37 -31.71
CA LEU A 443 -6.03 -0.88 -32.19
C LEU A 443 -5.82 -1.08 -33.70
N GLY A 444 -5.84 -0.01 -34.49
CA GLY A 444 -5.48 -0.01 -35.91
C GLY A 444 -4.00 -0.29 -36.14
N VAL A 445 -3.11 0.28 -35.30
CA VAL A 445 -1.66 0.00 -35.36
C VAL A 445 -1.37 -1.48 -35.08
N LEU A 446 -1.98 -2.04 -34.03
CA LEU A 446 -1.88 -3.48 -33.73
C LEU A 446 -2.42 -4.34 -34.88
N SER A 447 -3.48 -3.91 -35.55
CA SER A 447 -4.04 -4.58 -36.73
C SER A 447 -3.06 -4.59 -37.90
N ALA A 448 -2.35 -3.47 -38.13
CA ALA A 448 -1.34 -3.35 -39.16
C ALA A 448 -0.12 -4.27 -38.90
N ILE A 449 0.33 -4.39 -37.64
CA ILE A 449 1.44 -5.27 -37.25
C ILE A 449 1.19 -6.73 -37.65
N VAL A 450 -0.04 -7.22 -37.45
CA VAL A 450 -0.40 -8.62 -37.71
C VAL A 450 -1.10 -8.84 -39.06
N GLY A 451 -1.31 -7.79 -39.85
CA GLY A 451 -2.01 -7.87 -41.13
C GLY A 451 -3.49 -8.26 -41.02
N LEU A 452 -4.14 -7.95 -39.89
CA LEU A 452 -5.55 -8.26 -39.65
C LEU A 452 -6.43 -7.01 -39.78
N ASP A 453 -7.73 -7.23 -40.03
CA ASP A 453 -8.72 -6.16 -40.08
C ASP A 453 -9.00 -5.57 -38.69
N ARG A 454 -9.01 -4.23 -38.57
CA ARG A 454 -9.28 -3.51 -37.33
C ARG A 454 -10.64 -3.87 -36.71
N ARG A 455 -11.68 -4.09 -37.54
CA ARG A 455 -13.00 -4.51 -37.02
C ARG A 455 -12.95 -5.94 -36.49
N GLY A 456 -12.13 -6.80 -37.10
CA GLY A 456 -11.72 -8.11 -36.58
C GLY A 456 -11.16 -8.01 -35.16
N LEU A 457 -10.11 -7.21 -34.96
CA LEU A 457 -9.50 -6.99 -33.64
C LEU A 457 -10.48 -6.38 -32.63
N HIS A 458 -11.34 -5.45 -33.06
CA HIS A 458 -12.37 -4.87 -32.18
C HIS A 458 -13.40 -5.94 -31.73
N ARG A 459 -13.80 -6.86 -32.62
CA ARG A 459 -14.66 -7.99 -32.25
C ARG A 459 -13.94 -8.95 -31.31
N ALA A 460 -12.67 -9.23 -31.57
CA ALA A 460 -11.85 -10.11 -30.74
C ALA A 460 -11.66 -9.55 -29.32
N GLN A 461 -11.29 -8.28 -29.16
CA GLN A 461 -11.15 -7.68 -27.83
C GLN A 461 -12.48 -7.71 -27.06
N ALA A 462 -13.60 -7.43 -27.74
CA ALA A 462 -14.92 -7.48 -27.11
C ALA A 462 -15.27 -8.91 -26.65
N GLU A 463 -14.89 -9.93 -27.42
CA GLU A 463 -15.05 -11.33 -27.03
C GLU A 463 -14.13 -11.73 -25.87
N LEU A 464 -12.87 -11.27 -25.84
CA LEU A 464 -11.98 -11.46 -24.68
C LEU A 464 -12.56 -10.82 -23.41
N MET A 465 -13.17 -9.63 -23.52
CA MET A 465 -13.89 -8.99 -22.42
C MET A 465 -15.07 -9.83 -21.93
N ARG A 466 -15.91 -10.37 -22.84
CA ARG A 466 -17.02 -11.27 -22.48
C ARG A 466 -16.54 -12.55 -21.79
N ARG A 467 -15.37 -13.06 -22.21
CA ARG A 467 -14.69 -14.20 -21.60
C ARG A 467 -13.98 -13.86 -20.29
N GLN A 468 -13.98 -12.59 -19.87
CA GLN A 468 -13.23 -12.08 -18.73
C GLN A 468 -11.70 -12.29 -18.87
N LEU A 469 -11.18 -12.46 -20.09
CA LEU A 469 -9.75 -12.58 -20.40
C LEU A 469 -9.12 -11.23 -20.78
N ALA A 470 -9.87 -10.15 -20.64
CA ALA A 470 -9.40 -8.78 -20.77
C ALA A 470 -10.10 -7.89 -19.74
N GLN A 471 -9.51 -6.73 -19.45
CA GLN A 471 -10.08 -5.71 -18.58
C GLN A 471 -10.14 -4.37 -19.30
N SER A 472 -11.08 -3.51 -18.88
CA SER A 472 -11.24 -2.14 -19.35
C SER A 472 -11.01 -1.13 -18.23
N ARG A 473 -10.43 0.03 -18.58
CA ARG A 473 -10.43 1.26 -17.77
C ARG A 473 -10.72 2.42 -18.73
N GLY A 474 -11.95 2.94 -18.74
CA GLY A 474 -12.40 3.84 -19.83
C GLY A 474 -12.23 3.22 -21.22
N GLU A 475 -11.54 3.89 -22.14
CA GLU A 475 -11.20 3.39 -23.49
C GLU A 475 -9.95 2.47 -23.51
N TRP A 476 -9.26 2.31 -22.37
CA TRP A 476 -8.10 1.43 -22.28
C TRP A 476 -8.51 -0.03 -22.11
N ARG A 477 -7.76 -0.93 -22.74
CA ARG A 477 -7.91 -2.38 -22.63
C ARG A 477 -6.57 -3.04 -22.31
N ALA A 478 -6.60 -4.15 -21.59
CA ALA A 478 -5.45 -5.00 -21.35
C ALA A 478 -5.89 -6.46 -21.29
N VAL A 479 -5.12 -7.37 -21.91
CA VAL A 479 -5.33 -8.81 -21.80
C VAL A 479 -4.85 -9.28 -20.42
N LEU A 480 -5.68 -10.05 -19.72
CA LEU A 480 -5.43 -10.51 -18.36
C LEU A 480 -5.96 -11.93 -18.15
N PRO A 481 -5.39 -12.72 -17.21
CA PRO A 481 -4.30 -12.36 -16.29
C PRO A 481 -2.92 -12.20 -16.95
N HIS A 482 -1.94 -11.63 -16.22
CA HIS A 482 -0.59 -11.39 -16.77
C HIS A 482 0.12 -12.66 -17.24
N ALA A 483 -0.05 -13.79 -16.54
CA ALA A 483 0.50 -15.07 -16.98
C ALA A 483 -0.02 -15.48 -18.37
N LEU A 484 -1.33 -15.31 -18.62
CA LEU A 484 -1.95 -15.58 -19.91
C LEU A 484 -1.42 -14.61 -20.98
N ALA A 485 -1.41 -13.31 -20.69
CA ALA A 485 -0.94 -12.30 -21.61
C ALA A 485 0.55 -12.44 -21.94
N ASN A 486 1.39 -12.86 -20.99
CA ASN A 486 2.81 -13.13 -21.22
C ASN A 486 2.99 -14.37 -22.12
N ARG A 487 2.21 -15.43 -21.91
CA ARG A 487 2.22 -16.62 -22.80
C ARG A 487 1.79 -16.26 -24.22
N LEU A 488 0.72 -15.47 -24.37
CA LEU A 488 0.26 -14.96 -25.66
C LEU A 488 1.31 -14.06 -26.33
N ALA A 489 1.97 -13.18 -25.58
CA ALA A 489 3.03 -12.33 -26.10
C ALA A 489 4.24 -13.13 -26.57
N LYS A 490 4.66 -14.19 -25.84
CA LYS A 490 5.74 -15.10 -26.27
C LYS A 490 5.41 -15.72 -27.63
N ARG A 491 4.19 -16.23 -27.81
CA ARG A 491 3.71 -16.78 -29.08
C ARG A 491 3.66 -15.73 -30.19
N ALA A 492 3.20 -14.52 -29.90
CA ALA A 492 3.18 -13.43 -30.86
C ALA A 492 4.59 -13.11 -31.38
N LEU A 493 5.60 -13.10 -30.50
CA LEU A 493 7.01 -12.88 -30.87
C LEU A 493 7.66 -14.06 -31.61
N GLU A 494 7.11 -15.27 -31.51
CA GLU A 494 7.50 -16.43 -32.32
C GLU A 494 6.88 -16.38 -33.72
N ASN A 495 5.62 -15.92 -33.80
CA ASN A 495 4.82 -15.96 -35.01
C ASN A 495 5.00 -14.72 -35.90
N ILE A 496 5.39 -13.57 -35.32
CA ILE A 496 5.49 -12.29 -36.04
C ILE A 496 6.96 -11.87 -36.13
N PRO A 497 7.49 -11.61 -37.35
CA PRO A 497 8.85 -11.11 -37.51
C PRO A 497 9.07 -9.77 -36.81
N VAL A 498 10.21 -9.61 -36.14
CA VAL A 498 10.59 -8.37 -35.43
C VAL A 498 10.52 -7.13 -36.34
N ASP A 499 10.95 -7.26 -37.60
CA ASP A 499 10.91 -6.16 -38.57
C ASP A 499 9.48 -5.70 -38.88
N ALA A 500 8.52 -6.63 -38.94
CA ALA A 500 7.11 -6.29 -39.15
C ALA A 500 6.51 -5.56 -37.95
N ILE A 501 6.85 -5.98 -36.73
CA ILE A 501 6.44 -5.28 -35.51
C ILE A 501 7.04 -3.87 -35.49
N ASN A 502 8.36 -3.76 -35.72
CA ASN A 502 9.08 -2.49 -35.65
C ASN A 502 8.65 -1.49 -36.72
N ALA A 503 8.27 -1.96 -37.91
CA ALA A 503 7.82 -1.11 -39.02
C ALA A 503 6.63 -0.21 -38.64
N GLU A 504 5.73 -0.72 -37.79
CA GLU A 504 4.56 0.02 -37.31
C GLU A 504 4.78 0.61 -35.91
N LEU A 505 5.37 -0.16 -35.00
CA LEU A 505 5.54 0.22 -33.59
C LEU A 505 6.47 1.42 -33.41
N LEU A 506 7.53 1.52 -34.22
CA LEU A 506 8.58 2.55 -34.06
C LEU A 506 8.24 3.87 -34.76
N LYS A 507 7.06 4.00 -35.37
CA LYS A 507 6.60 5.28 -35.92
C LYS A 507 6.46 6.33 -34.81
N PRO A 508 6.91 7.59 -34.99
CA PRO A 508 6.92 8.60 -33.94
C PRO A 508 5.55 8.83 -33.25
N GLU A 509 4.46 8.74 -34.01
CA GLU A 509 3.08 8.87 -33.54
C GLU A 509 2.62 7.73 -32.62
N ASN A 510 3.36 6.61 -32.57
CA ASN A 510 3.04 5.41 -31.80
C ASN A 510 3.85 5.29 -30.50
N LEU A 511 4.49 6.38 -30.04
CA LEU A 511 5.37 6.37 -28.86
C LEU A 511 4.73 5.71 -27.62
N ARG A 512 3.44 5.96 -27.35
CA ARG A 512 2.76 5.37 -26.19
C ARG A 512 2.61 3.85 -26.33
N LEU A 513 2.25 3.38 -27.52
CA LEU A 513 2.15 1.94 -27.81
C LEU A 513 3.52 1.26 -27.74
N PHE A 514 4.57 1.93 -28.22
CA PHE A 514 5.96 1.48 -28.05
C PHE A 514 6.34 1.31 -26.57
N VAL A 515 6.06 2.30 -25.72
CA VAL A 515 6.31 2.21 -24.27
C VAL A 515 5.49 1.07 -23.63
N SER A 516 4.25 0.86 -24.07
CA SER A 516 3.42 -0.26 -23.61
C SER A 516 3.97 -1.63 -24.05
N CYS A 517 4.55 -1.72 -25.25
CA CYS A 517 5.26 -2.92 -25.71
C CYS A 517 6.52 -3.16 -24.89
N ALA A 518 7.32 -2.12 -24.63
CA ALA A 518 8.49 -2.17 -23.76
C ALA A 518 8.12 -2.69 -22.36
N HIS A 519 7.00 -2.21 -21.79
CA HIS A 519 6.47 -2.68 -20.52
C HIS A 519 6.13 -4.17 -20.54
N ARG A 520 5.50 -4.68 -21.62
CA ARG A 520 5.26 -6.11 -21.80
C ARG A 520 6.56 -6.92 -21.87
N LEU A 521 7.52 -6.47 -22.67
CA LEU A 521 8.81 -7.13 -22.87
C LEU A 521 9.60 -7.27 -21.56
N GLY A 522 9.50 -6.30 -20.64
CA GLY A 522 10.11 -6.36 -19.31
C GLY A 522 9.75 -7.60 -18.48
N TYR A 523 8.61 -8.25 -18.78
CA TYR A 523 8.20 -9.50 -18.14
C TYR A 523 8.69 -10.77 -18.84
N LEU A 524 9.36 -10.65 -20.00
CA LEU A 524 9.79 -11.74 -20.86
C LEU A 524 11.32 -11.88 -20.91
N HIS A 525 12.01 -11.54 -19.83
CA HIS A 525 13.47 -11.55 -19.73
C HIS A 525 14.10 -12.94 -19.94
N ASP A 526 13.33 -14.01 -19.77
CA ASP A 526 13.73 -15.41 -19.94
C ASP A 526 13.49 -15.93 -21.37
N PHE A 527 13.22 -15.05 -22.33
CA PHE A 527 12.76 -15.41 -23.66
C PHE A 527 13.55 -14.74 -24.78
N GLU A 528 14.28 -15.55 -25.55
CA GLU A 528 15.23 -15.06 -26.56
C GLU A 528 14.60 -14.14 -27.64
N PRO A 529 13.40 -14.40 -28.19
CA PRO A 529 12.75 -13.45 -29.10
C PRO A 529 12.51 -12.06 -28.50
N ALA A 530 12.21 -11.97 -27.19
CA ALA A 530 12.07 -10.68 -26.50
C ALA A 530 13.42 -9.95 -26.38
N VAL A 531 14.50 -10.69 -26.09
CA VAL A 531 15.87 -10.15 -26.06
C VAL A 531 16.28 -9.62 -27.44
N ARG A 532 16.00 -10.37 -28.52
CA ARG A 532 16.26 -9.92 -29.90
C ARG A 532 15.49 -8.65 -30.26
N MET A 533 14.20 -8.58 -29.90
CA MET A 533 13.38 -7.39 -30.13
C MET A 533 13.93 -6.18 -29.36
N ALA A 534 14.25 -6.32 -28.08
CA ALA A 534 14.83 -5.24 -27.28
C ALA A 534 16.20 -4.79 -27.85
N ASN A 535 17.05 -5.72 -28.30
CA ASN A 535 18.32 -5.40 -28.95
C ASN A 535 18.15 -4.60 -30.25
N SER A 536 17.09 -4.85 -31.02
CA SER A 536 16.81 -4.06 -32.23
C SER A 536 16.54 -2.58 -31.93
N TRP A 537 16.07 -2.26 -30.71
CA TRP A 537 15.72 -0.89 -30.34
C TRP A 537 16.93 -0.04 -29.93
N VAL A 538 17.99 -0.68 -29.45
CA VAL A 538 19.25 -0.03 -29.01
C VAL A 538 20.36 -0.10 -30.07
N SER A 539 20.17 -0.92 -31.11
CA SER A 539 21.07 -1.03 -32.26
C SER A 539 21.09 0.27 -33.08
N PRO A 540 22.15 0.54 -33.87
CA PRO A 540 22.19 1.71 -34.76
C PRO A 540 20.94 1.84 -35.63
N GLY A 541 20.30 3.01 -35.59
CA GLY A 541 19.03 3.28 -36.27
C GLY A 541 17.77 3.00 -35.44
N GLY A 542 17.91 2.35 -34.27
CA GLY A 542 16.82 2.16 -33.31
C GLY A 542 16.55 3.40 -32.43
N PRO A 543 15.35 3.50 -31.82
CA PRO A 543 14.91 4.66 -31.03
C PRO A 543 15.71 4.91 -29.74
N LEU A 544 16.40 3.88 -29.24
CA LEU A 544 17.17 3.91 -27.99
C LEU A 544 18.69 3.82 -28.24
N HIS A 545 19.14 3.99 -29.49
CA HIS A 545 20.55 3.93 -29.82
C HIS A 545 21.38 5.01 -29.11
N ASP A 546 20.87 6.25 -29.09
CA ASP A 546 21.51 7.38 -28.40
C ASP A 546 20.69 7.86 -27.21
N ILE A 547 20.75 7.10 -26.12
CA ILE A 547 20.00 7.37 -24.88
C ILE A 547 20.27 8.77 -24.30
N GLY A 548 21.42 9.39 -24.61
CA GLY A 548 21.75 10.75 -24.17
C GLY A 548 20.93 11.85 -24.84
N SER A 549 20.39 11.57 -26.02
CA SER A 549 19.59 12.49 -26.82
C SER A 549 18.09 12.18 -26.79
N CYS A 550 17.69 11.09 -26.13
CA CYS A 550 16.29 10.68 -26.03
C CYS A 550 15.46 11.62 -25.15
N ASN A 551 14.19 11.80 -25.52
CA ASN A 551 13.21 12.46 -24.65
C ASN A 551 12.75 11.53 -23.50
N GLU A 552 12.10 12.09 -22.49
CA GLU A 552 11.61 11.39 -21.31
C GLU A 552 10.65 10.23 -21.64
N GLY A 553 9.79 10.42 -22.65
CA GLY A 553 8.84 9.40 -23.11
C GLY A 553 9.55 8.17 -23.67
N THR A 554 10.55 8.37 -24.53
CA THR A 554 11.36 7.27 -25.09
C THR A 554 12.21 6.59 -24.01
N LEU A 555 12.77 7.35 -23.06
CA LEU A 555 13.55 6.78 -21.95
C LEU A 555 12.70 5.94 -20.98
N SER A 556 11.39 6.19 -20.90
CA SER A 556 10.47 5.32 -20.15
C SER A 556 10.48 3.89 -20.71
N ALA A 557 10.63 3.72 -22.03
CA ALA A 557 10.77 2.39 -22.62
C ALA A 557 12.08 1.71 -22.20
N LEU A 558 13.19 2.46 -22.09
CA LEU A 558 14.48 1.94 -21.63
C LEU A 558 14.38 1.32 -20.22
N LEU A 559 13.68 2.00 -19.30
CA LEU A 559 13.45 1.49 -17.95
C LEU A 559 12.73 0.14 -17.96
N TYR A 560 11.70 -0.01 -18.81
CA TYR A 560 10.92 -1.24 -18.88
C TYR A 560 11.69 -2.40 -19.51
N ILE A 561 12.56 -2.15 -20.49
CA ILE A 561 13.34 -3.21 -21.13
C ILE A 561 14.65 -3.53 -20.43
N ALA A 562 15.14 -2.69 -19.52
CA ALA A 562 16.37 -2.95 -18.79
C ALA A 562 16.45 -4.34 -18.11
N PRO A 563 15.36 -4.88 -17.52
CA PRO A 563 15.31 -6.26 -17.02
C PRO A 563 15.61 -7.35 -18.06
N VAL A 564 15.32 -7.11 -19.33
CA VAL A 564 15.47 -8.10 -20.42
C VAL A 564 16.95 -8.41 -20.66
N PHE A 565 17.78 -7.37 -20.62
CA PHE A 565 19.20 -7.42 -21.01
C PHE A 565 20.04 -6.39 -20.22
N PRO A 566 20.21 -6.59 -18.89
CA PRO A 566 20.79 -5.59 -18.01
C PRO A 566 22.21 -5.17 -18.42
N GLU A 567 22.99 -6.13 -18.92
CA GLU A 567 24.36 -5.92 -19.40
C GLU A 567 24.44 -4.91 -20.56
N THR A 568 23.57 -5.07 -21.57
CA THR A 568 23.50 -4.17 -22.71
C THR A 568 23.13 -2.75 -22.27
N VAL A 569 22.18 -2.61 -21.35
CA VAL A 569 21.74 -1.31 -20.84
C VAL A 569 22.85 -0.62 -20.04
N LEU A 570 23.58 -1.35 -19.21
CA LEU A 570 24.75 -0.81 -18.50
C LEU A 570 25.79 -0.28 -19.49
N GLN A 571 26.12 -1.06 -20.53
CA GLN A 571 27.07 -0.64 -21.56
C GLN A 571 26.61 0.62 -22.32
N LEU A 572 25.31 0.76 -22.59
CA LEU A 572 24.76 1.97 -23.22
C LEU A 572 24.93 3.20 -22.32
N ILE A 573 24.67 3.05 -21.01
CA ILE A 573 24.85 4.14 -20.04
C ILE A 573 26.33 4.50 -19.88
N GLU A 574 27.22 3.51 -19.82
CA GLU A 574 28.68 3.73 -19.79
C GLU A 574 29.16 4.52 -21.01
N ASN A 575 28.72 4.13 -22.21
CA ASN A 575 29.05 4.81 -23.47
C ASN A 575 28.46 6.22 -23.52
N ALA A 576 27.24 6.43 -23.02
CA ALA A 576 26.65 7.75 -22.96
C ALA A 576 27.39 8.64 -21.95
N ALA A 577 27.84 8.08 -20.83
CA ALA A 577 28.60 8.78 -19.80
C ALA A 577 30.01 9.21 -20.22
N THR A 578 30.53 8.76 -21.37
CA THR A 578 31.76 9.34 -21.94
C THR A 578 31.52 10.69 -22.63
N LYS A 579 30.26 11.03 -22.96
CA LYS A 579 29.92 12.31 -23.58
C LYS A 579 29.86 13.42 -22.51
N PRO A 580 30.45 14.59 -22.75
CA PRO A 580 30.35 15.73 -21.83
C PRO A 580 28.90 16.08 -21.52
N GLY A 581 28.59 16.34 -20.24
CA GLY A 581 27.27 16.75 -19.79
C GLY A 581 26.24 15.62 -19.57
N PHE A 582 26.51 14.38 -20.02
CA PHE A 582 25.58 13.27 -19.76
C PHE A 582 25.55 12.90 -18.28
N ALA A 583 26.71 12.65 -17.68
CA ALA A 583 26.88 12.34 -16.26
C ALA A 583 26.94 13.62 -15.41
N SER A 584 25.95 14.50 -15.56
CA SER A 584 25.87 15.80 -14.88
C SER A 584 24.48 16.04 -14.29
N ARG A 585 24.39 16.87 -13.25
CA ARG A 585 23.12 17.40 -12.71
C ARG A 585 22.33 18.22 -13.73
N GLU A 586 22.99 18.75 -14.76
CA GLU A 586 22.34 19.50 -15.84
C GLU A 586 21.55 18.59 -16.80
N ASN A 587 21.85 17.29 -16.82
CA ASN A 587 21.07 16.33 -17.60
C ASN A 587 19.68 16.20 -16.97
N ARG A 588 18.64 16.68 -17.66
CA ARG A 588 17.24 16.62 -17.17
C ARG A 588 16.78 15.21 -16.77
N ASN A 589 17.40 14.19 -17.35
CA ASN A 589 17.08 12.78 -17.12
C ASN A 589 18.04 12.09 -16.11
N PHE A 590 18.92 12.83 -15.41
CA PHE A 590 19.90 12.23 -14.50
C PHE A 590 19.26 11.28 -13.49
N ARG A 591 18.07 11.64 -12.95
CA ARG A 591 17.34 10.84 -11.95
C ARG A 591 17.00 9.45 -12.47
N LEU A 592 16.58 9.38 -13.73
CA LEU A 592 16.22 8.14 -14.40
C LEU A 592 17.46 7.24 -14.51
N PHE A 593 18.58 7.79 -14.99
CA PHE A 593 19.82 7.03 -15.15
C PHE A 593 20.42 6.59 -13.82
N VAL A 594 20.44 7.44 -12.80
CA VAL A 594 20.95 7.09 -11.47
C VAL A 594 20.10 6.00 -10.83
N ARG A 595 18.76 6.10 -10.90
CA ARG A 595 17.86 5.04 -10.41
C ARG A 595 18.08 3.72 -11.14
N LEU A 596 18.26 3.78 -12.46
CA LEU A 596 18.53 2.61 -13.27
C LEU A 596 19.91 2.00 -12.95
N LEU A 597 20.95 2.81 -12.77
CA LEU A 597 22.28 2.34 -12.34
C LEU A 597 22.22 1.66 -10.97
N HIS A 598 21.46 2.20 -10.02
CA HIS A 598 21.22 1.55 -8.73
C HIS A 598 20.59 0.15 -8.92
N GLN A 599 19.60 0.02 -9.81
CA GLN A 599 19.00 -1.29 -10.13
C GLN A 599 19.96 -2.23 -10.87
N LEU A 600 20.87 -1.71 -11.69
CA LEU A 600 21.88 -2.48 -12.41
C LEU A 600 23.03 -2.92 -11.51
N ALA A 601 23.32 -2.17 -10.43
CA ALA A 601 24.29 -2.52 -9.39
C ALA A 601 23.84 -3.71 -8.52
N TYR A 602 22.63 -4.25 -8.74
CA TYR A 602 22.12 -5.38 -7.97
C TYR A 602 22.98 -6.64 -8.11
N ASP A 603 23.33 -7.02 -9.33
CA ASP A 603 24.15 -8.21 -9.54
C ASP A 603 25.61 -7.90 -9.19
N ASP A 604 26.25 -8.82 -8.45
CA ASP A 604 27.64 -8.66 -7.98
C ASP A 604 28.58 -8.26 -9.13
N ASP A 605 28.51 -8.96 -10.28
CA ASP A 605 29.37 -8.77 -11.46
C ASP A 605 29.26 -7.39 -12.12
N LYS A 606 28.16 -6.66 -11.91
CA LYS A 606 27.90 -5.34 -12.50
C LYS A 606 28.13 -4.19 -11.53
N PHE A 607 28.29 -4.47 -10.23
CA PHE A 607 28.38 -3.47 -9.18
C PHE A 607 29.45 -2.40 -9.46
N ASP A 608 30.70 -2.81 -9.70
CA ASP A 608 31.82 -1.87 -9.86
C ASP A 608 31.58 -0.89 -11.01
N ARG A 609 31.06 -1.41 -12.13
CA ARG A 609 30.74 -0.65 -13.34
C ARG A 609 29.60 0.34 -13.09
N ALA A 610 28.50 -0.13 -12.53
CA ALA A 610 27.35 0.70 -12.23
C ALA A 610 27.69 1.79 -11.20
N ALA A 611 28.36 1.44 -10.10
CA ALA A 611 28.78 2.37 -9.05
C ALA A 611 29.78 3.41 -9.57
N THR A 612 30.68 3.03 -10.48
CA THR A 612 31.62 3.97 -11.12
C THR A 612 30.89 5.01 -11.97
N VAL A 613 29.84 4.63 -12.69
CA VAL A 613 29.06 5.62 -13.44
C VAL A 613 28.22 6.49 -12.50
N MET A 614 27.64 5.92 -11.44
CA MET A 614 26.93 6.71 -10.41
C MET A 614 27.87 7.74 -9.76
N LEU A 615 29.14 7.37 -9.51
CA LEU A 615 30.14 8.29 -8.99
C LEU A 615 30.31 9.52 -9.90
N LYS A 616 30.44 9.33 -11.22
CA LYS A 616 30.53 10.44 -12.18
C LYS A 616 29.34 11.40 -12.09
N PHE A 617 28.13 10.85 -11.92
CA PHE A 617 26.93 11.66 -11.71
C PHE A 617 26.97 12.44 -10.38
N SER A 618 27.53 11.84 -9.32
CA SER A 618 27.61 12.43 -7.98
C SER A 618 28.69 13.51 -7.82
N GLU A 619 29.71 13.53 -8.68
CA GLU A 619 30.77 14.57 -8.70
C GLU A 619 30.19 15.97 -8.95
N GLY A 620 29.09 16.08 -9.71
CA GLY A 620 28.41 17.35 -9.99
C GLY A 620 27.35 17.77 -8.95
N GLU A 621 27.04 16.93 -7.97
CA GLU A 621 26.12 17.25 -6.87
C GLU A 621 26.81 18.11 -5.81
N LYS A 622 26.10 19.08 -5.23
CA LYS A 622 26.65 19.92 -4.15
C LYS A 622 26.57 19.20 -2.81
N SER A 623 27.54 19.45 -1.92
CA SER A 623 27.49 18.95 -0.55
C SER A 623 26.21 19.40 0.18
N GLY A 624 25.56 18.48 0.91
CA GLY A 624 24.33 18.73 1.67
C GLY A 624 23.02 18.83 0.84
N GLU A 625 23.04 18.51 -0.45
CA GLU A 625 21.84 18.57 -1.29
C GLU A 625 20.91 17.36 -1.06
N ASN A 626 19.82 17.57 -0.30
CA ASN A 626 18.91 16.47 0.06
C ASN A 626 17.86 16.12 -1.02
N ARG A 627 17.61 17.01 -2.00
CA ARG A 627 16.57 16.80 -3.00
C ARG A 627 17.12 16.05 -4.21
N ASP A 628 16.58 14.85 -4.46
CA ASP A 628 17.02 13.96 -5.54
C ASP A 628 18.54 13.70 -5.47
N SER A 629 19.03 13.45 -4.24
CA SER A 629 20.44 13.22 -3.96
C SER A 629 20.93 11.96 -4.67
N ILE A 630 22.06 12.06 -5.37
CA ILE A 630 22.72 10.94 -6.07
C ILE A 630 23.61 10.22 -5.07
N VAL A 631 24.34 10.99 -4.24
CA VAL A 631 25.11 10.46 -3.11
C VAL A 631 24.21 9.69 -2.15
N GLY A 632 23.02 10.22 -1.84
CA GLY A 632 22.01 9.52 -1.06
C GLY A 632 21.64 8.15 -1.64
N GLN A 633 21.47 8.04 -2.97
CA GLN A 633 21.23 6.74 -3.63
C GLN A 633 22.44 5.81 -3.52
N MET A 634 23.65 6.34 -3.69
CA MET A 634 24.86 5.55 -3.54
C MET A 634 25.00 5.00 -2.12
N ARG A 635 24.70 5.79 -1.08
CA ARG A 635 24.76 5.37 0.34
C ARG A 635 24.03 4.05 0.58
N HIS A 636 22.84 3.88 0.02
CA HIS A 636 22.06 2.66 0.22
C HIS A 636 22.78 1.39 -0.27
N LEU A 637 23.59 1.47 -1.34
CA LEU A 637 24.39 0.34 -1.81
C LEU A 637 25.46 -0.11 -0.80
N PHE A 638 25.80 0.75 0.16
CA PHE A 638 26.80 0.52 1.21
C PHE A 638 26.17 0.29 2.59
N SER A 639 24.87 0.04 2.67
CA SER A 639 24.23 -0.42 3.89
C SER A 639 24.47 -1.92 4.13
N LEU A 640 24.59 -2.34 5.39
CA LEU A 640 24.72 -3.76 5.76
C LEU A 640 23.47 -4.57 5.38
N HIS A 641 22.30 -3.99 5.61
CA HIS A 641 20.99 -4.56 5.28
C HIS A 641 20.23 -3.69 4.28
N LEU A 642 19.34 -4.33 3.51
CA LEU A 642 18.46 -3.67 2.53
C LEU A 642 19.19 -2.85 1.45
N SER A 643 20.43 -3.25 1.11
CA SER A 643 21.26 -2.49 0.18
C SER A 643 20.79 -2.56 -1.27
N GLY A 644 19.99 -3.57 -1.62
CA GLY A 644 19.56 -3.80 -3.00
C GLY A 644 20.72 -4.21 -3.92
N THR A 645 21.78 -4.80 -3.37
CA THR A 645 22.89 -5.34 -4.16
C THR A 645 23.47 -6.62 -3.55
N LEU A 646 23.76 -7.60 -4.40
CA LEU A 646 24.49 -8.83 -4.09
C LEU A 646 26.01 -8.62 -4.00
N ALA A 647 26.49 -7.38 -4.22
CA ALA A 647 27.91 -7.04 -4.09
C ALA A 647 28.43 -7.40 -2.70
N ARG A 648 29.51 -8.18 -2.67
CA ARG A 648 30.13 -8.64 -1.42
C ARG A 648 30.87 -7.51 -0.67
N PRO A 649 31.11 -7.67 0.64
CA PRO A 649 31.79 -6.65 1.45
C PRO A 649 33.13 -6.22 0.85
N GLU A 650 33.93 -7.15 0.34
CA GLU A 650 35.27 -6.85 -0.19
C GLU A 650 35.21 -5.94 -1.41
N ARG A 651 34.20 -6.14 -2.27
CA ARG A 651 33.99 -5.30 -3.47
C ARG A 651 33.56 -3.89 -3.09
N ARG A 652 32.68 -3.76 -2.08
CA ARG A 652 32.24 -2.45 -1.56
C ARG A 652 33.40 -1.72 -0.87
N CYS A 653 34.20 -2.39 -0.04
CA CYS A 653 35.40 -1.81 0.57
C CYS A 653 36.41 -1.37 -0.51
N ALA A 654 36.64 -2.17 -1.54
CA ALA A 654 37.54 -1.81 -2.64
C ALA A 654 37.06 -0.56 -3.41
N PHE A 655 35.75 -0.38 -3.57
CA PHE A 655 35.19 0.83 -4.16
C PHE A 655 35.49 2.07 -3.31
N VAL A 656 35.27 1.99 -1.99
CA VAL A 656 35.58 3.11 -1.08
C VAL A 656 37.08 3.38 -1.01
N SER A 657 37.93 2.35 -1.03
CA SER A 657 39.40 2.52 -1.10
C SER A 657 39.82 3.38 -2.29
N LYS A 658 39.25 3.10 -3.49
CA LYS A 658 39.53 3.90 -4.70
C LYS A 658 39.11 5.37 -4.56
N LEU A 659 38.04 5.66 -3.80
CA LEU A 659 37.63 7.04 -3.52
C LEU A 659 38.64 7.76 -2.63
N LEU A 660 39.16 7.08 -1.60
CA LEU A 660 40.17 7.65 -0.71
C LEU A 660 41.50 7.87 -1.45
N GLU A 661 41.88 6.95 -2.33
CA GLU A 661 43.11 7.01 -3.13
C GLU A 661 43.08 8.12 -4.19
N SER A 662 41.91 8.63 -4.60
CA SER A 662 41.83 9.70 -5.62
C SER A 662 42.39 11.04 -5.12
N GLY A 663 42.39 11.26 -3.80
CA GLY A 663 42.84 12.49 -3.15
C GLY A 663 41.94 13.72 -3.37
N THR A 664 40.80 13.61 -4.07
CA THR A 664 39.92 14.76 -4.32
C THR A 664 39.01 15.03 -3.12
N GLU A 665 38.81 16.31 -2.79
CA GLU A 665 37.90 16.72 -1.70
C GLU A 665 36.49 16.15 -1.90
N ARG A 666 35.97 16.23 -3.14
CA ARG A 666 34.65 15.70 -3.47
C ARG A 666 34.53 14.19 -3.25
N HIS A 667 35.53 13.38 -3.60
CA HIS A 667 35.48 11.94 -3.33
C HIS A 667 35.57 11.63 -1.85
N ARG A 668 36.27 12.46 -1.07
CA ARG A 668 36.32 12.36 0.39
C ARG A 668 34.96 12.65 1.02
N GLU A 669 34.26 13.68 0.57
CA GLU A 669 32.87 13.97 0.99
C GLU A 669 31.94 12.79 0.69
N ILE A 670 32.01 12.24 -0.53
CA ILE A 670 31.18 11.09 -0.92
C ILE A 670 31.55 9.85 -0.09
N ALA A 671 32.84 9.58 0.10
CA ALA A 671 33.30 8.46 0.92
C ALA A 671 32.79 8.57 2.35
N ALA A 672 32.74 9.77 2.93
CA ALA A 672 32.19 10.00 4.27
C ALA A 672 30.74 9.52 4.36
N GLU A 673 29.91 9.91 3.39
CA GLU A 673 28.52 9.49 3.29
C GLU A 673 28.37 7.96 3.16
N LEU A 674 29.23 7.31 2.36
CA LEU A 674 29.24 5.85 2.24
C LEU A 674 29.65 5.15 3.54
N PHE A 675 30.62 5.71 4.26
CA PHE A 675 31.00 5.22 5.59
C PHE A 675 29.88 5.41 6.62
N HIS A 676 29.14 6.53 6.59
CA HIS A 676 27.97 6.70 7.45
C HIS A 676 26.93 5.60 7.22
N ALA A 677 26.72 5.17 5.98
CA ALA A 677 25.84 4.04 5.68
C ALA A 677 26.43 2.69 6.09
N ALA A 678 27.74 2.50 5.92
CA ALA A 678 28.42 1.24 6.24
C ALA A 678 28.55 0.99 7.75
N PHE A 679 28.66 2.04 8.57
CA PHE A 679 28.76 1.96 10.03
C PHE A 679 27.42 2.00 10.76
N GLU A 680 26.30 2.22 10.06
CA GLU A 680 24.97 2.09 10.63
C GLU A 680 24.74 0.65 11.15
N ALA A 681 24.28 0.55 12.40
CA ALA A 681 24.12 -0.73 13.11
C ALA A 681 22.74 -0.88 13.78
N THR A 682 21.86 0.11 13.62
CA THR A 682 20.60 0.18 14.39
C THR A 682 19.37 0.24 13.51
N HIS A 683 19.37 1.06 12.46
CA HIS A 683 18.19 1.31 11.64
C HIS A 683 18.55 1.31 10.15
N TRP A 684 17.84 0.48 9.35
CA TRP A 684 18.04 0.43 7.90
C TRP A 684 16.74 0.77 7.17
N THR A 685 16.88 1.55 6.10
CA THR A 685 15.80 1.89 5.17
C THR A 685 16.19 1.48 3.76
N SER A 686 15.22 0.96 3.00
CA SER A 686 15.41 0.64 1.59
C SER A 686 15.10 1.85 0.71
N PHE A 687 15.94 2.13 -0.28
CA PHE A 687 15.73 3.24 -1.23
C PHE A 687 14.59 3.00 -2.22
N SER A 688 14.32 1.75 -2.58
CA SER A 688 13.30 1.40 -3.58
C SER A 688 12.88 -0.07 -3.47
N ALA A 689 11.75 -0.41 -4.09
CA ALA A 689 11.35 -1.79 -4.29
C ALA A 689 12.44 -2.54 -5.10
N PHE A 690 12.74 -3.78 -4.71
CA PHE A 690 13.76 -4.61 -5.38
C PHE A 690 13.33 -5.12 -6.76
N ASP A 691 12.11 -4.77 -7.19
CA ASP A 691 11.52 -5.20 -8.45
C ASP A 691 12.31 -4.69 -9.68
N PHE A 692 12.51 -5.60 -10.63
CA PHE A 692 13.17 -5.31 -11.89
C PHE A 692 12.58 -6.17 -13.01
N GLY A 693 11.43 -5.73 -13.53
CA GLY A 693 10.63 -6.50 -14.48
C GLY A 693 10.09 -7.78 -13.84
N ALA A 694 10.18 -8.91 -14.54
CA ALA A 694 9.82 -10.22 -13.97
C ALA A 694 10.98 -10.93 -13.24
N ARG A 695 12.15 -10.29 -13.07
CA ARG A 695 13.28 -10.93 -12.37
C ARG A 695 12.99 -11.02 -10.89
N ARG A 696 13.20 -12.21 -10.31
CA ARG A 696 13.17 -12.40 -8.86
C ARG A 696 14.41 -11.75 -8.25
N ARG A 697 14.20 -10.78 -7.37
CA ARG A 697 15.23 -10.09 -6.59
C ARG A 697 14.79 -10.01 -5.14
N ASP A 698 15.76 -10.00 -4.25
CA ASP A 698 15.53 -9.82 -2.82
C ASP A 698 16.26 -8.54 -2.33
N ALA A 699 16.47 -8.43 -1.02
CA ALA A 699 17.12 -7.27 -0.43
C ALA A 699 18.62 -7.13 -0.77
N GLY A 700 19.20 -8.09 -1.48
CA GLY A 700 20.63 -8.15 -1.78
C GLY A 700 21.42 -9.00 -0.77
N TRP A 701 22.73 -8.83 -0.79
CA TRP A 701 23.63 -9.49 0.15
C TRP A 701 23.37 -8.98 1.57
N GLN A 702 23.29 -9.93 2.51
CA GLN A 702 23.14 -9.67 3.93
C GLN A 702 23.96 -10.72 4.71
N PRO A 703 24.53 -10.37 5.88
CA PRO A 703 25.25 -11.33 6.70
C PRO A 703 24.32 -12.44 7.18
N ARG A 704 24.77 -13.69 7.10
CA ARG A 704 24.08 -14.88 7.61
C ARG A 704 24.57 -15.29 8.98
N THR A 705 25.76 -14.84 9.36
CA THR A 705 26.38 -15.13 10.64
C THR A 705 26.89 -13.87 11.30
N ARG A 706 27.02 -13.91 12.62
CA ARG A 706 27.62 -12.80 13.38
C ARG A 706 29.09 -12.55 12.99
N ALA A 707 29.79 -13.56 12.50
CA ALA A 707 31.15 -13.42 12.00
C ALA A 707 31.19 -12.59 10.70
N GLU A 708 30.29 -12.86 9.75
CA GLU A 708 30.20 -12.08 8.51
C GLU A 708 29.81 -10.62 8.77
N GLU A 709 28.93 -10.39 9.76
CA GLU A 709 28.59 -9.04 10.21
C GLU A 709 29.82 -8.32 10.80
N LEU A 710 30.58 -8.98 11.67
CA LEU A 710 31.80 -8.41 12.24
C LEU A 710 32.86 -8.13 11.15
N GLU A 711 33.06 -9.06 10.22
CA GLU A 711 33.98 -8.92 9.08
C GLU A 711 33.64 -7.71 8.19
N TRP A 712 32.35 -7.41 8.00
CA TRP A 712 31.91 -6.20 7.30
C TRP A 712 32.47 -4.94 7.97
N TYR A 713 32.19 -4.75 9.26
CA TYR A 713 32.60 -3.54 9.98
C TYR A 713 34.12 -3.43 10.10
N ILE A 714 34.81 -4.54 10.39
CA ILE A 714 36.27 -4.60 10.41
C ILE A 714 36.86 -4.24 9.03
N GLY A 715 36.25 -4.71 7.94
CA GLY A 715 36.65 -4.38 6.57
C GLY A 715 36.67 -2.87 6.32
N PHE A 716 35.62 -2.16 6.73
CA PHE A 716 35.56 -0.70 6.61
C PHE A 716 36.47 0.03 7.61
N LEU A 717 36.62 -0.46 8.84
CA LEU A 717 37.59 0.08 9.81
C LEU A 717 39.02 0.03 9.28
N ASN A 718 39.38 -1.07 8.60
CA ASN A 718 40.70 -1.24 8.00
C ASN A 718 41.02 -0.23 6.91
N LEU A 719 40.01 0.35 6.24
CA LEU A 719 40.21 1.45 5.28
C LEU A 719 40.62 2.76 5.97
N LEU A 720 40.20 2.97 7.22
CA LEU A 720 40.48 4.20 7.97
C LEU A 720 41.80 4.15 8.76
N ARG A 721 42.29 2.96 9.12
CA ARG A 721 43.54 2.79 9.87
C ARG A 721 44.75 3.51 9.22
N PRO A 722 45.01 3.39 7.89
CA PRO A 722 46.09 4.13 7.26
C PRO A 722 45.87 5.65 7.28
N VAL A 723 44.61 6.09 7.18
CA VAL A 723 44.24 7.52 7.18
C VAL A 723 44.51 8.15 8.55
N LEU A 724 44.26 7.42 9.65
CA LEU A 724 44.56 7.87 11.01
C LEU A 724 46.06 8.08 11.27
N THR A 725 46.92 7.37 10.53
CA THR A 725 48.38 7.51 10.60
C THR A 725 48.96 8.52 9.62
N CYS A 726 48.14 9.07 8.71
CA CYS A 726 48.59 9.97 7.65
C CYS A 726 49.06 11.33 8.22
N ASP A 727 50.10 11.93 7.64
CA ASP A 727 50.63 13.24 8.03
C ASP A 727 49.72 14.42 7.66
N ASP A 728 48.76 14.21 6.75
CA ASP A 728 47.73 15.21 6.42
C ASP A 728 46.74 15.34 7.57
N LEU A 729 46.86 16.43 8.32
CA LEU A 729 46.00 16.75 9.48
C LEU A 729 44.52 16.80 9.09
N THR A 730 44.17 17.35 7.92
CA THR A 730 42.77 17.45 7.49
C THR A 730 42.17 16.07 7.20
N LEU A 731 42.93 15.19 6.55
CA LEU A 731 42.50 13.79 6.34
C LEU A 731 42.40 13.02 7.66
N ARG A 732 43.37 13.21 8.56
CA ARG A 732 43.39 12.58 9.87
C ARG A 732 42.19 13.00 10.72
N ASP A 733 41.91 14.30 10.78
CA ASP A 733 40.79 14.86 11.55
C ASP A 733 39.42 14.47 10.97
N TRP A 734 39.33 14.34 9.63
CA TRP A 734 38.16 13.80 8.97
C TRP A 734 37.87 12.35 9.39
N ALA A 735 38.87 11.46 9.33
CA ALA A 735 38.73 10.05 9.75
C ALA A 735 38.43 9.93 11.25
N ARG A 736 39.06 10.79 12.06
CA ARG A 736 38.79 10.89 13.51
C ARG A 736 37.35 11.29 13.78
N SER A 737 36.84 12.31 13.11
CA SER A 737 35.46 12.76 13.30
C SER A 737 34.45 11.66 12.96
N LEU A 738 34.70 10.94 11.87
CA LEU A 738 33.84 9.85 11.41
C LEU A 738 33.80 8.68 12.40
N LEU A 739 34.97 8.20 12.87
CA LEU A 739 35.04 7.10 13.83
C LEU A 739 34.47 7.47 15.20
N ALA A 740 34.72 8.69 15.67
CA ALA A 740 34.14 9.15 16.93
C ALA A 740 32.61 9.22 16.84
N GLY A 741 32.06 9.64 15.69
CA GLY A 741 30.62 9.73 15.47
C GLY A 741 29.88 8.38 15.50
N HIS A 742 30.55 7.28 15.14
CA HIS A 742 29.98 5.93 15.08
C HIS A 742 30.52 4.96 16.15
N PHE A 743 31.26 5.46 17.14
CA PHE A 743 31.94 4.59 18.12
C PHE A 743 30.94 3.72 18.88
N ARG A 744 29.80 4.29 19.29
CA ARG A 744 28.77 3.58 20.05
C ARG A 744 28.18 2.45 19.22
N GLU A 745 27.88 2.72 17.96
CA GLU A 745 27.32 1.77 17.02
C GLU A 745 28.26 0.58 16.81
N LEU A 746 29.53 0.88 16.56
CA LEU A 746 30.57 -0.11 16.31
C LEU A 746 30.92 -0.92 17.57
N TRP A 747 30.86 -0.30 18.76
CA TRP A 747 31.11 -0.97 20.03
C TRP A 747 29.91 -1.82 20.46
N THR A 748 28.77 -1.19 20.71
CA THR A 748 27.61 -1.82 21.35
C THR A 748 26.89 -2.78 20.42
N PHE A 749 26.68 -2.40 19.15
CA PHE A 749 25.83 -3.17 18.23
C PHE A 749 26.62 -4.03 17.27
N ALA A 750 27.75 -3.55 16.71
CA ALA A 750 28.58 -4.36 15.82
C ALA A 750 29.53 -5.31 16.57
N GLY A 751 30.00 -4.94 17.77
CA GLY A 751 30.91 -5.76 18.57
C GLY A 751 32.38 -5.71 18.12
N CYS A 752 32.82 -4.60 17.53
CA CYS A 752 34.19 -4.39 17.06
C CYS A 752 35.18 -4.07 18.21
N PHE A 753 35.10 -4.82 19.33
CA PHE A 753 35.75 -4.46 20.58
C PHE A 753 37.28 -4.37 20.46
N ASP A 754 37.91 -5.40 19.89
CA ASP A 754 39.38 -5.51 19.82
C ASP A 754 39.97 -4.44 18.89
N ASP A 755 39.36 -4.25 17.71
CA ASP A 755 39.77 -3.23 16.74
C ASP A 755 39.62 -1.81 17.27
N LEU A 756 38.49 -1.50 17.91
CA LEU A 756 38.27 -0.18 18.50
C LEU A 756 39.22 0.07 19.67
N GLU A 757 39.51 -0.94 20.49
CA GLU A 757 40.48 -0.82 21.58
C GLU A 757 41.88 -0.47 21.08
N GLU A 758 42.33 -1.16 20.02
CA GLU A 758 43.61 -0.90 19.39
C GLU A 758 43.67 0.54 18.83
N ILE A 759 42.62 0.98 18.13
CA ILE A 759 42.52 2.33 17.57
C ILE A 759 42.59 3.38 18.69
N VAL A 760 41.79 3.25 19.74
CA VAL A 760 41.75 4.22 20.85
C VAL A 760 43.10 4.27 21.57
N ARG A 761 43.71 3.11 21.87
CA ARG A 761 45.01 3.08 22.56
C ARG A 761 46.14 3.66 21.72
N SER A 762 46.07 3.51 20.39
CA SER A 762 47.12 3.98 19.49
C SER A 762 47.00 5.47 19.15
N HIS A 763 45.78 6.01 19.08
CA HIS A 763 45.53 7.35 18.52
C HIS A 763 44.90 8.36 19.47
N ALA A 764 44.34 7.92 20.61
CA ALA A 764 43.67 8.79 21.59
C ALA A 764 44.41 8.86 22.93
N SER A 765 45.51 8.13 23.10
CA SER A 765 46.27 8.11 24.36
C SER A 765 46.71 9.53 24.76
N LYS A 766 46.74 9.82 26.07
CA LYS A 766 47.12 11.13 26.62
C LYS A 766 46.21 12.29 26.18
N GLY A 767 44.99 12.02 25.73
CA GLY A 767 44.04 13.06 25.37
C GLY A 767 44.28 13.69 24.00
N GLU A 768 45.00 13.01 23.09
CA GLU A 768 45.26 13.48 21.72
C GLU A 768 44.04 13.45 20.79
N TRP A 769 42.91 12.91 21.26
CA TRP A 769 41.66 12.82 20.52
C TRP A 769 40.43 12.98 21.44
N PRO A 770 40.12 14.22 21.87
CA PRO A 770 39.04 14.50 22.82
C PRO A 770 37.67 14.02 22.37
N GLN A 771 37.34 14.11 21.06
CA GLN A 771 36.04 13.67 20.54
C GLN A 771 35.80 12.17 20.77
N MET A 772 36.84 11.34 20.59
CA MET A 772 36.74 9.90 20.84
C MET A 772 36.50 9.61 22.33
N TRP A 773 37.16 10.33 23.23
CA TRP A 773 36.92 10.19 24.66
C TRP A 773 35.46 10.50 25.04
N VAL A 774 34.89 11.58 24.47
CA VAL A 774 33.47 11.92 24.64
C VAL A 774 32.57 10.78 24.13
N SER A 775 32.86 10.21 22.97
CA SER A 775 32.08 9.09 22.43
C SER A 775 32.17 7.81 23.28
N VAL A 776 33.33 7.50 23.85
CA VAL A 776 33.49 6.40 24.82
C VAL A 776 32.65 6.66 26.07
N LYS A 777 32.64 7.90 26.58
CA LYS A 777 31.82 8.32 27.73
C LYS A 777 30.32 8.22 27.44
N LYS A 778 29.86 8.67 26.27
CA LYS A 778 28.47 8.50 25.83
C LYS A 778 28.06 7.03 25.82
N THR A 779 28.91 6.17 25.27
CA THR A 779 28.66 4.72 25.21
C THR A 779 28.54 4.12 26.60
N LEU A 780 29.44 4.49 27.53
CA LEU A 780 29.33 4.12 28.95
C LEU A 780 28.02 4.62 29.59
N GLY A 781 27.61 5.85 29.31
CA GLY A 781 26.42 6.46 29.88
C GLY A 781 25.12 5.82 29.39
N PHE A 782 25.01 5.49 28.10
CA PHE A 782 23.80 4.90 27.53
C PHE A 782 23.72 3.38 27.68
N ASP A 783 24.84 2.67 27.49
CA ASP A 783 24.86 1.21 27.35
C ASP A 783 25.61 0.51 28.49
N GLY A 784 26.29 1.26 29.39
CA GLY A 784 27.12 0.68 30.45
C GLY A 784 26.34 -0.13 31.48
N ASP A 785 25.12 0.28 31.82
CA ASP A 785 24.27 -0.41 32.80
C ASP A 785 23.76 -1.77 32.30
N SER A 786 23.64 -1.95 30.98
CA SER A 786 23.19 -3.18 30.33
C SER A 786 24.34 -4.03 29.78
N ALA A 787 25.57 -3.52 29.79
CA ALA A 787 26.75 -4.21 29.27
C ALA A 787 27.21 -5.36 30.17
N HIS A 788 27.81 -6.39 29.56
CA HIS A 788 28.48 -7.47 30.30
C HIS A 788 29.65 -6.89 31.14
N PRO A 789 29.91 -7.37 32.38
CA PRO A 789 30.95 -6.81 33.25
C PRO A 789 32.34 -6.68 32.59
N ASP A 790 32.72 -7.67 31.78
CA ASP A 790 33.99 -7.63 31.05
C ASP A 790 34.04 -6.51 30.01
N LEU A 791 32.95 -6.28 29.27
CA LEU A 791 32.86 -5.21 28.26
C LEU A 791 32.79 -3.83 28.93
N LEU A 792 32.13 -3.73 30.07
CA LEU A 792 32.10 -2.51 30.88
C LEU A 792 33.52 -2.16 31.37
N ALA A 793 34.26 -3.13 31.91
CA ALA A 793 35.64 -2.92 32.35
C ALA A 793 36.57 -2.50 31.21
N ARG A 794 36.36 -3.05 30.01
CA ARG A 794 37.05 -2.65 28.78
C ARG A 794 36.76 -1.19 28.41
N LEU A 795 35.49 -0.78 28.36
CA LEU A 795 35.10 0.62 28.10
C LEU A 795 35.64 1.60 29.15
N GLU A 796 35.58 1.25 30.44
CA GLU A 796 36.14 2.07 31.51
C GLU A 796 37.65 2.24 31.34
N SER A 797 38.36 1.18 30.95
CA SER A 797 39.79 1.26 30.64
C SER A 797 40.05 2.21 29.48
N LEU A 798 39.24 2.16 28.41
CA LEU A 798 39.38 3.06 27.28
C LEU A 798 39.12 4.51 27.67
N SER A 799 38.09 4.77 28.48
CA SER A 799 37.77 6.11 28.97
C SER A 799 38.92 6.71 29.79
N ARG A 800 39.65 5.91 30.57
CA ARG A 800 40.84 6.37 31.32
C ARG A 800 42.03 6.65 30.40
N VAL A 801 42.23 5.83 29.36
CA VAL A 801 43.36 5.98 28.42
C VAL A 801 43.19 7.21 27.52
N ALA A 802 41.98 7.45 27.05
CA ALA A 802 41.66 8.55 26.15
C ALA A 802 41.40 9.89 26.88
N ALA A 803 41.44 9.89 28.22
CA ALA A 803 41.11 11.07 29.02
C ALA A 803 41.99 12.28 28.63
N PRO A 804 41.39 13.48 28.47
CA PRO A 804 42.11 14.73 28.31
C PRO A 804 43.16 14.89 29.42
N SER A 805 44.38 15.29 29.06
CA SER A 805 45.48 15.40 30.02
C SER A 805 46.12 16.80 30.08
N ASP A 806 45.74 17.68 29.16
CA ASP A 806 46.18 19.07 29.10
C ASP A 806 45.00 20.04 28.91
N LEU A 807 45.25 21.31 29.20
CA LEU A 807 44.22 22.36 29.20
C LEU A 807 43.50 22.49 27.86
N TYR A 808 44.18 22.31 26.74
CA TYR A 808 43.58 22.46 25.41
C TYR A 808 42.63 21.29 25.11
N SER A 809 43.07 20.06 25.34
CA SER A 809 42.22 18.88 25.20
C SER A 809 41.04 18.86 26.17
N GLU A 810 41.18 19.44 27.38
CA GLU A 810 40.05 19.63 28.29
C GLU A 810 39.05 20.68 27.76
N ILE A 811 39.51 21.77 27.16
CA ILE A 811 38.64 22.78 26.54
C ILE A 811 37.91 22.19 25.32
N GLU A 812 38.61 21.47 24.45
CA GLU A 812 37.97 20.76 23.33
C GLU A 812 36.94 19.73 23.81
N ALA A 813 37.28 18.98 24.87
CA ALA A 813 36.39 17.97 25.42
C ALA A 813 35.13 18.56 26.05
N TYR A 814 35.23 19.63 26.85
CA TYR A 814 34.11 20.12 27.70
C TYR A 814 33.46 21.41 27.21
N VAL A 815 34.19 22.29 26.52
CA VAL A 815 33.71 23.62 26.11
C VAL A 815 33.28 23.64 24.65
N LEU A 816 34.03 22.97 23.76
CA LEU A 816 33.76 22.93 22.32
C LEU A 816 32.91 21.73 21.87
N SER A 817 32.34 20.99 22.83
CA SER A 817 31.37 19.91 22.58
C SER A 817 30.00 20.28 23.17
N ASN A 818 28.92 19.62 22.74
CA ASN A 818 27.60 19.90 23.29
C ASN A 818 27.55 19.48 24.77
N THR A 819 26.99 20.31 25.64
CA THR A 819 26.86 19.99 27.08
C THR A 819 26.04 18.71 27.33
N TRP A 820 25.10 18.39 26.45
CA TRP A 820 24.31 17.15 26.45
C TRP A 820 25.13 15.87 26.20
N ASP A 821 26.36 16.02 25.69
CA ASP A 821 27.25 14.91 25.35
C ASP A 821 27.99 14.33 26.55
N HIS A 822 27.98 15.06 27.68
CA HIS A 822 28.65 14.69 28.93
C HIS A 822 27.68 13.98 29.86
N ILE A 823 27.42 12.69 29.59
CA ILE A 823 26.57 11.85 30.45
C ILE A 823 27.45 11.18 31.52
N GLU A 824 27.24 11.51 32.79
CA GLU A 824 27.79 10.74 33.91
C GLU A 824 26.70 9.82 34.50
N SER A 825 26.83 8.49 34.30
CA SER A 825 26.04 7.52 35.06
C SER A 825 26.72 7.25 36.40
N ARG A 826 26.07 7.66 37.50
CA ARG A 826 26.29 7.09 38.83
C ARG A 826 24.96 6.55 39.35
N GLY A 827 24.76 5.24 39.18
CA GLY A 827 23.79 4.46 39.95
C GLY A 827 22.34 4.96 39.89
N GLY A 828 21.66 4.66 38.79
CA GLY A 828 20.19 4.50 38.78
C GLY A 828 19.33 5.77 38.81
N GLN A 829 19.91 6.97 38.80
CA GLN A 829 19.18 8.21 38.51
C GLN A 829 19.95 9.01 37.45
N VAL A 830 19.40 9.05 36.23
CA VAL A 830 19.81 10.00 35.20
C VAL A 830 19.36 11.39 35.64
N ALA A 831 20.14 12.02 36.52
CA ALA A 831 19.99 13.42 36.89
C ALA A 831 21.06 14.21 36.17
N PHE A 832 20.64 15.05 35.22
CA PHE A 832 21.47 15.97 34.45
C PHE A 832 22.43 16.77 35.37
N SER A 833 23.74 16.50 35.29
CA SER A 833 24.79 17.21 36.04
C SER A 833 25.18 18.55 35.40
N ASP A 834 24.20 19.28 34.89
CA ASP A 834 24.37 20.53 34.13
C ASP A 834 25.21 21.56 34.90
N GLU A 835 25.08 21.58 36.23
CA GLU A 835 25.71 22.54 37.12
C GLU A 835 27.22 22.29 37.29
N MET A 836 27.64 21.03 37.43
CA MET A 836 29.06 20.65 37.53
C MET A 836 29.82 20.86 36.22
N ILE A 837 29.18 20.55 35.09
CA ILE A 837 29.77 20.79 33.77
C ILE A 837 29.90 22.30 33.54
N LYS A 838 28.88 23.10 33.91
CA LYS A 838 28.96 24.57 33.84
C LYS A 838 30.09 25.13 34.69
N GLU A 839 30.25 24.67 35.94
CA GLU A 839 31.38 25.09 36.80
C GLU A 839 32.74 24.73 36.19
N LYS A 840 32.87 23.52 35.63
CA LYS A 840 34.10 23.08 34.96
C LYS A 840 34.39 23.91 33.69
N VAL A 841 33.37 24.20 32.87
CA VAL A 841 33.48 25.05 31.67
C VAL A 841 33.90 26.48 32.04
N ILE A 842 33.31 27.07 33.10
CA ILE A 842 33.69 28.40 33.59
C ILE A 842 35.15 28.40 34.05
N SER A 843 35.55 27.40 34.85
CA SER A 843 36.93 27.27 35.32
C SER A 843 37.94 27.11 34.17
N LEU A 844 37.60 26.31 33.15
CA LEU A 844 38.42 26.17 31.94
C LEU A 844 38.54 27.49 31.17
N GLY A 845 37.44 28.26 31.08
CA GLY A 845 37.45 29.59 30.46
C GLY A 845 38.33 30.59 31.21
N GLU A 846 38.31 30.58 32.55
CA GLU A 846 39.18 31.41 33.39
C GLU A 846 40.66 31.06 33.19
N MET A 847 40.99 29.77 33.12
CA MET A 847 42.35 29.30 32.86
C MET A 847 42.83 29.64 31.45
N ALA A 848 41.98 29.49 30.44
CA ALA A 848 42.29 29.88 29.06
C ALA A 848 42.56 31.39 28.94
N ALA A 849 41.76 32.22 29.63
CA ALA A 849 41.91 33.67 29.65
C ALA A 849 43.23 34.14 30.29
N ALA A 850 43.82 33.33 31.18
CA ALA A 850 45.10 33.62 31.82
C ALA A 850 46.32 33.33 30.93
N GLU A 851 46.16 32.57 29.83
CA GLU A 851 47.23 32.18 28.91
C GLU A 851 46.97 32.65 27.48
N LEU A 852 47.61 33.76 27.07
CA LEU A 852 47.39 34.38 25.76
C LEU A 852 47.60 33.42 24.57
N GLY A 853 48.60 32.53 24.66
CA GLY A 853 48.89 31.53 23.63
C GLY A 853 47.85 30.40 23.54
N CYS A 854 47.09 30.15 24.62
CA CYS A 854 45.97 29.22 24.61
C CYS A 854 44.81 29.80 23.79
N LEU A 855 44.49 31.08 23.99
CA LEU A 855 43.45 31.80 23.22
C LEU A 855 43.80 31.94 21.74
N GLU A 856 45.07 32.21 21.40
CA GLU A 856 45.52 32.25 19.99
C GLU A 856 45.35 30.91 19.29
N ARG A 857 45.62 29.80 20.01
CA ARG A 857 45.47 28.43 19.48
C ARG A 857 43.99 28.01 19.37
N LEU A 858 43.14 28.44 20.31
CA LEU A 858 41.70 28.14 20.32
C LEU A 858 40.88 29.03 19.38
N GLY A 859 41.44 30.19 18.98
CA GLY A 859 40.77 31.20 18.17
C GLY A 859 39.96 30.63 16.99
N PRO A 860 40.56 29.85 16.06
CA PRO A 860 39.83 29.32 14.91
C PRO A 860 38.57 28.51 15.26
N GLY A 861 38.57 27.76 16.37
CA GLY A 861 37.44 26.93 16.81
C GLY A 861 36.42 27.64 17.72
N LEU A 862 36.76 28.82 18.25
CA LEU A 862 35.84 29.66 19.04
C LEU A 862 35.00 30.61 18.16
N TRP A 863 35.46 30.88 16.93
CA TRP A 863 34.80 31.79 15.97
C TRP A 863 34.14 31.08 14.77
N SER A 864 34.34 29.77 14.62
CA SER A 864 33.67 28.89 13.65
C SER A 864 32.32 28.40 14.18
#